data_AF-A0A9D7XVJ6-F1
#
_entry.id   AF-A0A9D7XVJ6-F1
#
_cell.length_a   1.000
_cell.length_b   1.000
_cell.length_c   1.000
_cell.angle_alpha   90.00
_cell.angle_beta   90.00
_cell.angle_gamma   90.00
#
_symmetry.space_group_name_H-M   'P 1'
#
loop_
_entity.id
_entity.type
_entity.pdbx_description
1 polymer ?
#
loop_
_entity_poly.entity_id
_entity_poly.type
_entity_poly.pdbx_seq_one_letter_code
_entity_poly.pdbx_strand_id
1 'polypeptide(L)'
;MAEAPTTPPATPAFQKLVAKLREVFQIDQPDLDFGIYRIINARAAEIGDYLQNKLRAKVDASLATGQQAGLADLQRDLAAAEQQARDLGADPATLPKGKDLRARCAALSGGASEHRDAVFSHLLTFFSRYYDRGDFISQRRYKGDTYAIPYSGEEVVLHWANKDQYYTKSGENFSNYTFSLDDGRRVHFRLAAADTAKDDRKDTDLERRFRLITPRTVTRTGDDGEEIQEEQTPIVEVTVPTPAGSDAKPTTELVLWFEYVPLPKKGDTQDVLNTRARDAVFADAAVKARWLDLARRMPTEKNPQRTLLDKHLGDYTEKNKADYFIHKDLGVFLRRELDFYIKNEVMHLDDVQNAQAFADIEKSLRLIQCLRAIALDLVAFLAQLEDFQKKLWLKKKFVVEAHYCVTLDRILKIGDDVSDPEEKRRVVAERDWLVQQIAASTKQITAWIDLGLVKNSACEPVIETLLGRGDTVAERLRANPFLMVDTQWFSTEFKYRLLAQLHDLDAQCDGLLVHSENFQALRLLQERYRGEVKCTYIDPPYNTGDDSFAYKDRYQHASWLAMIGDRLRVFSPFLEKKGVIFASIDEIERNSLERALDAVFGRESRVEELIWAKNTNKNQSPTYSTNHEYVPVYAKDIKAAKADLAMFRESKPGYLEIIELVTRLNDTHPPISEIEEALRSLYKEHKTQVESDEPDEWRGIYNYNRAEYRDPYGKFISEEEAKKKKAKIWVWREVDTSLPQVKEDSQKPEFRDANDPAYRFYKPIHPITGKPCPAPKTGWRWPFLPLGKQKSCFDARSRQSNRVG
;
A
#
# COMPACT_ATOMS: atom_id res chain seq x y z
N MET A 1 -63.88 -16.15 -3.91
CA MET A 1 -62.49 -15.90 -3.46
C MET A 1 -61.72 -17.17 -3.73
N ALA A 2 -60.93 -17.20 -4.80
CA ALA A 2 -60.10 -18.35 -5.12
C ALA A 2 -58.87 -18.33 -4.20
N GLU A 3 -58.65 -19.42 -3.46
CA GLU A 3 -57.47 -19.63 -2.64
C GLU A 3 -56.22 -19.50 -3.51
N ALA A 4 -55.27 -18.68 -3.06
CA ALA A 4 -53.94 -18.61 -3.65
C ALA A 4 -53.29 -20.00 -3.59
N PRO A 5 -52.66 -20.47 -4.67
CA PRO A 5 -52.03 -21.80 -4.66
C PRO A 5 -50.94 -21.83 -3.59
N THR A 6 -51.12 -22.69 -2.59
CA THR A 6 -50.13 -22.91 -1.53
C THR A 6 -48.84 -23.42 -2.14
N THR A 7 -47.79 -22.60 -2.07
CA THR A 7 -46.44 -22.91 -2.54
C THR A 7 -45.93 -24.17 -1.82
N PRO A 8 -45.47 -25.21 -2.54
CA PRO A 8 -44.94 -26.42 -1.90
C PRO A 8 -43.76 -26.08 -0.97
N PRO A 9 -43.52 -26.85 0.12
CA PRO A 9 -42.48 -26.55 1.10
C PRO A 9 -41.10 -26.39 0.43
N ALA A 10 -40.28 -25.49 0.97
CA ALA A 10 -38.92 -25.23 0.48
C ALA A 10 -38.05 -26.48 0.62
N THR A 11 -37.34 -26.85 -0.44
CA THR A 11 -36.41 -27.98 -0.44
C THR A 11 -35.15 -27.64 0.38
N PRO A 12 -34.47 -28.63 1.00
CA PRO A 12 -33.25 -28.39 1.78
C PRO A 12 -32.14 -27.69 0.99
N ALA A 13 -32.03 -27.98 -0.32
CA ALA A 13 -31.06 -27.33 -1.21
C ALA A 13 -31.35 -25.82 -1.36
N PHE A 14 -32.63 -25.44 -1.52
CA PHE A 14 -33.03 -24.05 -1.59
C PHE A 14 -32.74 -23.28 -0.31
N GLN A 15 -33.05 -23.86 0.86
CA GLN A 15 -32.78 -23.21 2.15
C GLN A 15 -31.28 -22.97 2.38
N LYS A 16 -30.43 -23.94 2.01
CA LYS A 16 -28.97 -23.79 2.09
C LYS A 16 -28.45 -22.72 1.12
N LEU A 17 -28.98 -22.67 -0.10
CA LEU A 17 -28.66 -21.61 -1.06
C LEU A 17 -29.02 -20.23 -0.52
N VAL A 18 -30.24 -20.06 0.00
CA VAL A 18 -30.68 -18.78 0.57
C VAL A 18 -29.80 -18.37 1.74
N ALA A 19 -29.48 -19.29 2.66
CA ALA A 19 -28.56 -19.02 3.77
C ALA A 19 -27.18 -18.56 3.27
N LYS A 20 -26.61 -19.25 2.28
CA LYS A 20 -25.32 -18.87 1.71
C LYS A 20 -25.38 -17.52 0.99
N LEU A 21 -26.44 -17.25 0.23
CA LEU A 21 -26.60 -15.96 -0.43
C LEU A 21 -26.76 -14.82 0.59
N ARG A 22 -27.49 -15.03 1.69
CA ARG A 22 -27.56 -14.03 2.77
C ARG A 22 -26.20 -13.75 3.42
N GLU A 23 -25.37 -14.78 3.58
CA GLU A 23 -23.98 -14.65 4.02
C GLU A 23 -23.13 -13.86 3.01
N VAL A 24 -23.27 -14.14 1.70
CA VAL A 24 -22.53 -13.47 0.61
C VAL A 24 -22.95 -12.01 0.48
N PHE A 25 -24.24 -11.72 0.53
CA PHE A 25 -24.77 -10.35 0.54
C PHE A 25 -24.57 -9.63 1.88
N GLN A 26 -24.07 -10.35 2.89
CA GLN A 26 -23.86 -9.87 4.26
C GLN A 26 -25.13 -9.24 4.88
N ILE A 27 -26.32 -9.70 4.46
CA ILE A 27 -27.63 -9.22 4.94
C ILE A 27 -27.86 -9.62 6.40
N ASP A 28 -27.27 -10.74 6.81
CA ASP A 28 -27.32 -11.23 8.19
C ASP A 28 -26.36 -10.44 9.12
N GLN A 29 -25.70 -9.39 8.61
CA GLN A 29 -24.88 -8.45 9.37
C GLN A 29 -25.52 -7.04 9.42
N PRO A 30 -26.63 -6.87 10.16
CA PRO A 30 -27.28 -5.56 10.33
C PRO A 30 -26.38 -4.51 11.01
N ASP A 31 -25.23 -4.95 11.56
CA ASP A 31 -24.34 -4.14 12.40
C ASP A 31 -23.36 -3.25 11.60
N LEU A 32 -23.38 -3.36 10.27
CA LEU A 32 -22.63 -2.51 9.36
C LEU A 32 -23.51 -1.28 9.02
N ASP A 33 -23.72 -0.34 9.95
CA ASP A 33 -24.49 0.90 9.71
C ASP A 33 -23.62 2.01 9.08
N PHE A 34 -22.78 1.67 8.09
CA PHE A 34 -21.95 2.64 7.37
C PHE A 34 -21.81 2.28 5.88
N GLY A 35 -21.52 3.29 5.06
CA GLY A 35 -21.28 3.09 3.63
C GLY A 35 -22.45 2.43 2.88
N ILE A 36 -22.16 1.38 2.12
CA ILE A 36 -23.17 0.65 1.34
C ILE A 36 -24.12 -0.18 2.20
N TYR A 37 -23.66 -0.63 3.35
CA TYR A 37 -24.42 -1.54 4.20
C TYR A 37 -25.63 -0.84 4.80
N ARG A 38 -25.59 0.49 4.95
CA ARG A 38 -26.79 1.32 5.19
C ARG A 38 -27.87 1.13 4.14
N ILE A 39 -27.49 1.12 2.86
CA ILE A 39 -28.42 0.95 1.74
C ILE A 39 -28.93 -0.49 1.70
N ILE A 40 -28.03 -1.47 1.93
CA ILE A 40 -28.39 -2.89 1.98
C ILE A 40 -29.36 -3.15 3.14
N ASN A 41 -29.08 -2.62 4.33
CA ASN A 41 -29.94 -2.74 5.51
C ASN A 41 -31.29 -2.05 5.29
N ALA A 42 -31.31 -0.84 4.71
CA ALA A 42 -32.54 -0.15 4.36
C ALA A 42 -33.42 -0.93 3.37
N ARG A 43 -32.82 -1.77 2.52
CA ARG A 43 -33.52 -2.65 1.57
C ARG A 43 -33.48 -4.13 1.96
N ALA A 44 -33.10 -4.46 3.20
CA ALA A 44 -32.91 -5.85 3.61
C ALA A 44 -34.19 -6.68 3.47
N ALA A 45 -35.37 -6.05 3.69
CA ALA A 45 -36.66 -6.68 3.48
C ALA A 45 -36.91 -7.02 1.99
N GLU A 46 -36.58 -6.11 1.07
CA GLU A 46 -36.74 -6.33 -0.38
C GLU A 46 -35.78 -7.42 -0.89
N ILE A 47 -34.54 -7.41 -0.41
CA ILE A 47 -33.54 -8.42 -0.78
C ILE A 47 -33.93 -9.78 -0.16
N GLY A 48 -34.41 -9.78 1.09
CA GLY A 48 -34.93 -10.97 1.76
C GLY A 48 -36.12 -11.59 1.02
N ASP A 49 -37.08 -10.79 0.58
CA ASP A 49 -38.20 -11.22 -0.27
C ASP A 49 -37.73 -11.76 -1.62
N TYR A 50 -36.75 -11.10 -2.24
CA TYR A 50 -36.16 -11.59 -3.48
C TYR A 50 -35.54 -12.97 -3.31
N LEU A 51 -34.70 -13.16 -2.29
CA LEU A 51 -34.02 -14.43 -2.04
C LEU A 51 -34.99 -15.55 -1.64
N GLN A 52 -35.99 -15.24 -0.81
CA GLN A 52 -36.92 -16.24 -0.28
C GLN A 52 -38.02 -16.63 -1.27
N ASN A 53 -38.56 -15.65 -2.02
CA ASN A 53 -39.77 -15.84 -2.81
C ASN A 53 -39.51 -15.67 -4.32
N LYS A 54 -38.93 -14.53 -4.74
CA LYS A 54 -38.80 -14.21 -6.17
C LYS A 54 -37.77 -15.07 -6.89
N LEU A 55 -36.67 -15.43 -6.24
CA LEU A 55 -35.62 -16.28 -6.80
C LEU A 55 -36.17 -17.66 -7.20
N ARG A 56 -36.96 -18.26 -6.31
CA ARG A 56 -37.64 -19.53 -6.57
C ARG A 56 -38.61 -19.40 -7.74
N ALA A 57 -39.47 -18.38 -7.72
CA ALA A 57 -40.43 -18.13 -8.81
C ALA A 57 -39.74 -17.92 -10.16
N LYS A 58 -38.57 -17.27 -10.17
CA LYS A 58 -37.79 -17.03 -11.40
C LYS A 58 -37.18 -18.31 -11.96
N VAL A 59 -36.67 -19.19 -11.10
CA VAL A 59 -36.17 -20.53 -11.51
C VAL A 59 -37.32 -21.37 -12.04
N ASP A 60 -38.46 -21.38 -11.34
CA ASP A 60 -39.67 -22.07 -11.77
C ASP A 60 -40.15 -21.59 -13.14
N ALA A 61 -40.23 -20.27 -13.36
CA ALA A 61 -40.63 -19.68 -14.62
C ALA A 61 -39.64 -20.00 -15.76
N SER A 62 -38.33 -19.97 -15.47
CA SER A 62 -37.30 -20.29 -16.47
C SER A 62 -37.35 -21.75 -16.91
N LEU A 63 -37.62 -22.69 -15.98
CA LEU A 63 -37.76 -24.10 -16.31
C LEU A 63 -39.10 -24.40 -17.00
N ALA A 64 -40.18 -23.71 -16.61
CA ALA A 64 -41.51 -23.87 -17.20
C ALA A 64 -41.57 -23.40 -18.66
N THR A 65 -40.91 -22.28 -19.00
CA THR A 65 -40.87 -21.75 -20.38
C THR A 65 -40.27 -22.75 -21.36
N GLY A 66 -39.20 -23.45 -20.95
CA GLY A 66 -38.60 -24.52 -21.75
C GLY A 66 -39.50 -25.77 -21.85
N GLN A 67 -40.14 -26.17 -20.74
CA GLN A 67 -41.05 -27.32 -20.73
C GLN A 67 -42.25 -27.14 -21.65
N GLN A 68 -42.87 -25.95 -21.69
CA GLN A 68 -44.03 -25.70 -22.56
C GLN A 68 -43.70 -25.83 -24.05
N ALA A 69 -42.53 -25.35 -24.49
CA ALA A 69 -42.09 -25.50 -25.88
C ALA A 69 -41.89 -26.98 -26.26
N GLY A 70 -41.15 -27.74 -25.43
CA GLY A 70 -40.92 -29.17 -25.68
C GLY A 70 -42.18 -30.04 -25.56
N LEU A 71 -43.11 -29.68 -24.66
CA LEU A 71 -44.37 -30.38 -24.48
C LEU A 71 -45.32 -30.10 -25.65
N ALA A 72 -45.32 -28.88 -26.20
CA ALA A 72 -46.10 -28.54 -27.39
C ALA A 72 -45.62 -29.29 -28.64
N ASP A 73 -44.31 -29.48 -28.81
CA ASP A 73 -43.75 -30.25 -29.92
C ASP A 73 -44.05 -31.75 -29.76
N LEU A 74 -43.85 -32.32 -28.56
CA LEU A 74 -44.20 -33.72 -28.26
C LEU A 74 -45.71 -34.00 -28.40
N GLN A 75 -46.57 -33.04 -28.04
CA GLN A 75 -48.02 -33.13 -28.26
C GLN A 75 -48.38 -33.09 -29.74
N ARG A 76 -47.66 -32.29 -30.54
CA ARG A 76 -47.83 -32.22 -32.00
C ARG A 76 -47.42 -33.53 -32.66
N ASP A 77 -46.30 -34.11 -32.23
CA ASP A 77 -45.80 -35.42 -32.70
C ASP A 77 -46.72 -36.57 -32.27
N LEU A 78 -47.25 -36.52 -31.05
CA LEU A 78 -48.25 -37.47 -30.56
C LEU A 78 -49.52 -37.37 -31.39
N ALA A 79 -50.03 -36.17 -31.65
CA ALA A 79 -51.22 -35.95 -32.47
C ALA A 79 -51.01 -36.46 -33.91
N ALA A 80 -49.83 -36.20 -34.51
CA ALA A 80 -49.48 -36.71 -35.82
C ALA A 80 -49.39 -38.24 -35.85
N ALA A 81 -48.78 -38.86 -34.83
CA ALA A 81 -48.68 -40.32 -34.70
C ALA A 81 -50.05 -40.98 -34.47
N GLU A 82 -50.92 -40.36 -33.69
CA GLU A 82 -52.29 -40.84 -33.47
C GLU A 82 -53.17 -40.69 -34.72
N GLN A 83 -52.97 -39.63 -35.50
CA GLN A 83 -53.66 -39.46 -36.79
C GLN A 83 -53.19 -40.50 -37.81
N GLN A 84 -51.88 -40.72 -37.93
CA GLN A 84 -51.32 -41.75 -38.81
C GLN A 84 -51.80 -43.17 -38.44
N ALA A 85 -52.00 -43.44 -37.15
CA ALA A 85 -52.59 -44.69 -36.67
C ALA A 85 -54.02 -44.89 -37.16
N ARG A 86 -54.84 -43.82 -37.06
CA ARG A 86 -56.24 -43.81 -37.52
C ARG A 86 -56.34 -44.00 -39.03
N ASP A 87 -55.46 -43.34 -39.79
CA ASP A 87 -55.44 -43.43 -41.25
C ASP A 87 -55.06 -44.85 -41.75
N LEU A 88 -54.31 -45.62 -40.94
CA LEU A 88 -53.94 -47.02 -41.21
C LEU A 88 -54.93 -48.05 -40.62
N GLY A 89 -56.02 -47.61 -40.00
CA GLY A 89 -57.02 -48.50 -39.37
C GLY A 89 -56.53 -49.21 -38.10
N ALA A 90 -55.44 -48.73 -37.48
CA ALA A 90 -54.89 -49.28 -36.25
C ALA A 90 -55.36 -48.48 -35.01
N ASP A 91 -55.48 -49.14 -33.86
CA ASP A 91 -55.84 -48.46 -32.59
C ASP A 91 -54.68 -47.58 -32.08
N PRO A 92 -54.87 -46.25 -31.97
CA PRO A 92 -53.85 -45.33 -31.45
C PRO A 92 -53.35 -45.68 -30.05
N ALA A 93 -54.13 -46.41 -29.24
CA ALA A 93 -53.75 -46.79 -27.88
C ALA A 93 -52.71 -47.93 -27.82
N THR A 94 -52.62 -48.75 -28.87
CA THR A 94 -51.80 -49.97 -28.88
C THR A 94 -50.46 -49.82 -29.59
N LEU A 95 -50.27 -48.76 -30.38
CA LEU A 95 -49.03 -48.52 -31.11
C LEU A 95 -47.83 -48.25 -30.18
N PRO A 96 -46.68 -48.93 -30.39
CA PRO A 96 -45.46 -48.73 -29.61
C PRO A 96 -45.00 -47.26 -29.59
N LYS A 97 -45.06 -46.58 -30.74
CA LYS A 97 -44.66 -45.17 -30.89
C LYS A 97 -45.58 -44.21 -30.13
N GLY A 98 -46.89 -44.48 -30.11
CA GLY A 98 -47.87 -43.68 -29.36
C GLY A 98 -47.76 -43.87 -27.84
N LYS A 99 -47.46 -45.09 -27.38
CA LYS A 99 -47.15 -45.37 -25.96
C LYS A 99 -45.86 -44.67 -25.51
N ASP A 100 -44.81 -44.71 -26.32
CA ASP A 100 -43.55 -44.02 -26.02
C ASP A 100 -43.73 -42.49 -25.93
N LEU A 101 -44.43 -41.88 -26.90
CA LEU A 101 -44.71 -40.44 -26.89
C LEU A 101 -45.59 -40.01 -25.70
N ARG A 102 -46.59 -40.81 -25.30
CA ARG A 102 -47.38 -40.55 -24.07
C ARG A 102 -46.53 -40.68 -22.81
N ALA A 103 -45.69 -41.69 -22.72
CA ALA A 103 -44.77 -41.86 -21.59
C ALA A 103 -43.78 -40.69 -21.49
N ARG A 104 -43.27 -40.20 -22.63
CA ARG A 104 -42.41 -39.01 -22.71
C ARG A 104 -43.14 -37.73 -22.31
N CYS A 105 -44.38 -37.50 -22.73
CA CYS A 105 -45.21 -36.37 -22.30
C CYS A 105 -45.45 -36.39 -20.77
N ALA A 106 -45.72 -37.56 -20.20
CA ALA A 106 -45.91 -37.74 -18.77
C ALA A 106 -44.61 -37.50 -17.99
N ALA A 107 -43.48 -38.03 -18.47
CA ALA A 107 -42.16 -37.85 -17.86
C ALA A 107 -41.69 -36.38 -17.91
N LEU A 108 -41.96 -35.66 -19.01
CA LEU A 108 -41.60 -34.24 -19.14
C LEU A 108 -42.34 -33.36 -18.11
N SER A 109 -43.55 -33.75 -17.73
CA SER A 109 -44.37 -33.08 -16.70
C SER A 109 -43.85 -33.33 -15.27
N GLY A 110 -43.14 -34.44 -15.02
CA GLY A 110 -42.64 -34.82 -13.68
C GLY A 110 -41.22 -34.32 -13.35
N GLY A 111 -40.35 -34.12 -14.35
CA GLY A 111 -38.92 -33.78 -14.15
C GLY A 111 -38.62 -32.35 -13.69
N ALA A 112 -39.63 -31.48 -13.54
CA ALA A 112 -39.44 -30.07 -13.17
C ALA A 112 -38.80 -29.90 -11.78
N SER A 113 -39.11 -30.79 -10.84
CA SER A 113 -38.64 -30.68 -9.46
C SER A 113 -37.18 -31.07 -9.30
N GLU A 114 -36.71 -32.11 -10.00
CA GLU A 114 -35.32 -32.57 -9.94
C GLU A 114 -34.36 -31.54 -10.55
N HIS A 115 -34.71 -30.97 -11.70
CA HIS A 115 -33.91 -29.92 -12.33
C HIS A 115 -33.85 -28.64 -11.49
N ARG A 116 -34.95 -28.30 -10.79
CA ARG A 116 -34.96 -27.16 -9.87
C ARG A 116 -33.95 -27.35 -8.74
N ASP A 117 -33.99 -28.50 -8.06
CA ASP A 117 -33.07 -28.79 -6.95
C ASP A 117 -31.62 -28.90 -7.41
N ALA A 118 -31.38 -29.41 -8.63
CA ALA A 118 -30.07 -29.40 -9.26
C ALA A 118 -29.56 -27.96 -9.51
N VAL A 119 -30.39 -27.06 -10.05
CA VAL A 119 -30.03 -25.65 -10.24
C VAL A 119 -29.66 -24.99 -8.91
N PHE A 120 -30.47 -25.21 -7.85
CA PHE A 120 -30.15 -24.66 -6.52
C PHE A 120 -28.84 -25.22 -5.96
N SER A 121 -28.59 -26.52 -6.14
CA SER A 121 -27.36 -27.16 -5.68
C SER A 121 -26.14 -26.61 -6.41
N HIS A 122 -26.21 -26.46 -7.73
CA HIS A 122 -25.12 -25.87 -8.52
C HIS A 122 -24.84 -24.40 -8.15
N LEU A 123 -25.89 -23.59 -7.95
CA LEU A 123 -25.73 -22.21 -7.48
C LEU A 123 -25.06 -22.17 -6.10
N LEU A 124 -25.49 -23.04 -5.18
CA LEU A 124 -24.90 -23.14 -3.84
C LEU A 124 -23.43 -23.51 -3.93
N THR A 125 -23.09 -24.55 -4.69
CA THR A 125 -21.70 -24.99 -4.90
C THR A 125 -20.85 -23.90 -5.53
N PHE A 126 -21.37 -23.19 -6.54
CA PHE A 126 -20.66 -22.09 -7.20
C PHE A 126 -20.33 -20.98 -6.20
N PHE A 127 -21.32 -20.38 -5.54
CA PHE A 127 -21.06 -19.28 -4.61
C PHE A 127 -20.25 -19.72 -3.37
N SER A 128 -20.42 -20.95 -2.90
CA SER A 128 -19.62 -21.48 -1.79
C SER A 128 -18.15 -21.72 -2.15
N ARG A 129 -17.85 -21.99 -3.43
CA ARG A 129 -16.49 -22.21 -3.91
C ARG A 129 -15.68 -20.91 -3.98
N TYR A 130 -16.34 -19.82 -4.38
CA TYR A 130 -15.67 -18.56 -4.67
C TYR A 130 -15.83 -17.50 -3.57
N TYR A 131 -16.62 -17.75 -2.53
CA TYR A 131 -16.79 -16.84 -1.39
C TYR A 131 -16.41 -17.50 -0.07
N ASP A 132 -15.43 -16.92 0.63
CA ASP A 132 -15.00 -17.33 1.97
C ASP A 132 -14.91 -16.09 2.89
N ARG A 133 -15.65 -16.11 4.00
CA ARG A 133 -15.56 -15.12 5.10
C ARG A 133 -15.48 -13.65 4.65
N GLY A 134 -16.29 -13.25 3.68
CA GLY A 134 -16.34 -11.87 3.19
C GLY A 134 -15.46 -11.56 1.99
N ASP A 135 -14.71 -12.54 1.49
CA ASP A 135 -13.78 -12.38 0.38
C ASP A 135 -14.11 -13.27 -0.83
N PHE A 136 -13.83 -12.77 -2.03
CA PHE A 136 -14.01 -13.49 -3.30
C PHE A 136 -12.69 -14.00 -3.87
N ILE A 137 -12.42 -15.29 -3.68
CA ILE A 137 -11.14 -15.92 -4.03
C ILE A 137 -11.24 -16.85 -5.24
N SER A 138 -10.22 -16.82 -6.10
CA SER A 138 -10.12 -17.71 -7.25
C SER A 138 -9.72 -19.13 -6.82
N GLN A 139 -10.60 -20.11 -7.02
CA GLN A 139 -10.30 -21.53 -6.80
C GLN A 139 -10.57 -22.37 -8.05
N ARG A 140 -9.55 -22.53 -8.92
CA ARG A 140 -9.63 -23.41 -10.10
C ARG A 140 -9.22 -24.84 -9.74
N ARG A 141 -10.21 -25.70 -9.45
CA ARG A 141 -10.03 -27.12 -9.13
C ARG A 141 -10.52 -28.00 -10.28
N TYR A 142 -9.85 -29.13 -10.52
CA TYR A 142 -10.22 -30.13 -11.53
C TYR A 142 -10.42 -31.49 -10.82
N LYS A 143 -11.57 -31.65 -10.15
CA LYS A 143 -11.96 -32.77 -9.25
C LYS A 143 -11.09 -32.91 -7.98
N GLY A 144 -11.75 -33.01 -6.82
CA GLY A 144 -11.08 -33.12 -5.52
C GLY A 144 -10.31 -31.85 -5.11
N ASP A 145 -9.13 -32.04 -4.51
CA ASP A 145 -8.26 -30.96 -4.02
C ASP A 145 -7.11 -30.57 -4.99
N THR A 146 -7.16 -31.04 -6.25
CA THR A 146 -6.09 -30.80 -7.23
C THR A 146 -6.33 -29.52 -8.05
N TYR A 147 -5.36 -28.61 -8.03
CA TYR A 147 -5.33 -27.41 -8.88
C TYR A 147 -4.80 -27.76 -10.27
N ALA A 148 -5.50 -27.30 -11.30
CA ALA A 148 -5.05 -27.45 -12.69
C ALA A 148 -4.99 -26.07 -13.35
N ILE A 149 -3.85 -25.78 -13.97
CA ILE A 149 -3.68 -24.60 -14.81
C ILE A 149 -3.78 -25.08 -16.26
N PRO A 150 -4.79 -24.65 -17.04
CA PRO A 150 -4.82 -24.98 -18.46
C PRO A 150 -3.58 -24.37 -19.12
N TYR A 151 -2.69 -25.23 -19.62
CA TYR A 151 -1.42 -24.86 -20.23
C TYR A 151 -1.43 -25.30 -21.69
N SER A 152 -1.36 -24.33 -22.61
CA SER A 152 -1.34 -24.54 -24.06
C SER A 152 0.09 -24.49 -24.65
N GLY A 153 1.13 -24.45 -23.81
CA GLY A 153 2.51 -24.22 -24.24
C GLY A 153 2.96 -22.75 -24.20
N GLU A 154 2.07 -21.83 -23.78
CA GLU A 154 2.37 -20.41 -23.58
C GLU A 154 2.97 -20.16 -22.19
N GLU A 155 3.83 -19.14 -22.05
CA GLU A 155 4.35 -18.75 -20.74
C GLU A 155 3.21 -18.34 -19.79
N VAL A 156 3.21 -18.90 -18.58
CA VAL A 156 2.18 -18.62 -17.56
C VAL A 156 2.78 -17.80 -16.44
N VAL A 157 2.13 -16.68 -16.12
CA VAL A 157 2.46 -15.87 -14.95
C VAL A 157 1.51 -16.19 -13.82
N LEU A 158 2.05 -16.67 -12.70
CA LEU A 158 1.29 -16.87 -11.46
C LEU A 158 1.29 -15.58 -10.64
N HIS A 159 0.13 -15.25 -10.10
CA HIS A 159 -0.07 -14.10 -9.23
C HIS A 159 -0.50 -14.55 -7.84
N TRP A 160 -0.35 -13.66 -6.85
CA TRP A 160 -0.85 -13.88 -5.50
C TRP A 160 -2.38 -13.83 -5.47
N ALA A 161 -2.99 -14.48 -4.47
CA ALA A 161 -4.44 -14.70 -4.39
C ALA A 161 -5.25 -13.38 -4.46
N ASN A 162 -4.82 -12.36 -3.72
CA ASN A 162 -5.54 -11.09 -3.58
C ASN A 162 -5.11 -10.02 -4.61
N LYS A 163 -4.51 -10.40 -5.76
CA LYS A 163 -4.03 -9.42 -6.78
C LYS A 163 -5.14 -8.49 -7.26
N ASP A 164 -6.32 -9.06 -7.52
CA ASP A 164 -7.46 -8.36 -8.09
C ASP A 164 -8.32 -7.67 -7.02
N GLN A 165 -7.77 -7.45 -5.83
CA GLN A 165 -8.49 -6.89 -4.70
C GLN A 165 -7.69 -5.75 -4.07
N TYR A 166 -8.40 -4.78 -3.50
CA TYR A 166 -7.82 -3.76 -2.64
C TYR A 166 -7.73 -4.30 -1.23
N TYR A 167 -6.55 -4.20 -0.63
CA TYR A 167 -6.40 -4.37 0.82
C TYR A 167 -6.96 -3.15 1.53
N THR A 168 -7.91 -3.35 2.43
CA THR A 168 -8.37 -2.29 3.32
C THR A 168 -7.86 -2.58 4.73
N LYS A 169 -7.23 -1.58 5.35
CA LYS A 169 -6.77 -1.69 6.72
C LYS A 169 -8.02 -1.74 7.62
N SER A 170 -8.12 -2.75 8.49
CA SER A 170 -9.18 -2.87 9.51
C SER A 170 -9.32 -1.58 10.34
N GLY A 171 -8.19 -0.88 10.55
CA GLY A 171 -7.98 0.55 10.26
C GLY A 171 -9.18 1.50 10.15
N GLU A 172 -9.70 1.65 8.95
CA GLU A 172 -10.66 2.73 8.68
C GLU A 172 -12.06 2.43 9.23
N ASN A 173 -12.31 1.20 9.70
CA ASN A 173 -13.54 0.83 10.40
C ASN A 173 -13.53 1.23 11.89
N PHE A 174 -12.46 1.87 12.38
CA PHE A 174 -12.16 2.08 13.80
C PHE A 174 -13.07 3.03 14.58
N SER A 175 -14.15 3.61 14.04
CA SER A 175 -14.93 4.59 14.85
C SER A 175 -16.26 4.08 15.36
N ASN A 176 -17.05 3.35 14.56
CA ASN A 176 -18.48 3.20 14.83
C ASN A 176 -19.00 1.80 14.46
N TYR A 177 -19.32 0.97 15.46
CA TYR A 177 -20.10 -0.26 15.29
C TYR A 177 -21.47 -0.06 15.91
N THR A 178 -22.55 -0.21 15.13
CA THR A 178 -23.91 0.09 15.60
C THR A 178 -24.86 -1.04 15.25
N PHE A 179 -25.71 -1.45 16.18
CA PHE A 179 -26.79 -2.40 15.93
C PHE A 179 -28.11 -1.94 16.54
N SER A 180 -29.23 -2.39 15.96
CA SER A 180 -30.58 -2.04 16.37
C SER A 180 -31.27 -3.18 17.12
N LEU A 181 -32.10 -2.83 18.10
CA LEU A 181 -33.03 -3.74 18.78
C LEU A 181 -34.37 -3.78 18.02
N ASP A 182 -35.18 -4.80 18.33
CA ASP A 182 -36.47 -5.05 17.65
C ASP A 182 -37.48 -3.89 17.81
N ASP A 183 -37.29 -3.02 18.81
CA ASP A 183 -38.12 -1.86 19.09
C ASP A 183 -37.58 -0.53 18.53
N GLY A 184 -36.48 -0.59 17.75
CA GLY A 184 -35.88 0.55 17.07
C GLY A 184 -34.80 1.30 17.87
N ARG A 185 -34.56 0.95 19.13
CA ARG A 185 -33.42 1.50 19.89
C ARG A 185 -32.09 1.01 19.31
N ARG A 186 -31.02 1.81 19.47
CA ARG A 186 -29.70 1.48 18.90
C ARG A 186 -28.62 1.42 19.96
N VAL A 187 -27.68 0.50 19.78
CA VAL A 187 -26.46 0.43 20.59
C VAL A 187 -25.26 0.71 19.69
N HIS A 188 -24.38 1.58 20.14
CA HIS A 188 -23.30 2.15 19.37
C HIS A 188 -21.98 1.98 20.13
N PHE A 189 -21.05 1.16 19.62
CA PHE A 189 -19.70 1.06 20.14
C PHE A 189 -18.83 2.10 19.44
N ARG A 190 -18.23 2.99 20.23
CA ARG A 190 -17.34 4.06 19.75
C ARG A 190 -15.93 3.86 20.24
N LEU A 191 -14.96 4.06 19.36
CA LEU A 191 -13.56 4.11 19.77
C LEU A 191 -13.19 5.53 20.18
N ALA A 192 -12.80 5.68 21.43
CA ALA A 192 -12.32 6.92 22.00
C ALA A 192 -10.86 7.10 21.58
N ALA A 193 -10.62 7.62 20.38
CA ALA A 193 -9.30 7.88 19.76
C ALA A 193 -8.30 6.71 19.87
N ALA A 194 -7.91 6.13 18.73
CA ALA A 194 -6.79 5.19 18.74
C ALA A 194 -5.54 5.94 19.20
N ASP A 195 -5.04 5.62 20.40
CA ASP A 195 -3.72 6.03 20.84
C ASP A 195 -2.70 5.22 20.02
N THR A 196 -2.60 5.51 18.71
CA THR A 196 -1.47 5.02 17.91
C THR A 196 -0.23 5.59 18.57
N ALA A 197 0.62 4.71 19.09
CA ALA A 197 1.83 5.12 19.81
C ALA A 197 2.55 6.16 18.95
N LYS A 198 2.67 7.38 19.49
CA LYS A 198 3.27 8.52 18.78
C LYS A 198 4.81 8.48 18.78
N ASP A 199 5.41 7.45 19.35
CA ASP A 199 6.86 7.28 19.46
C ASP A 199 7.25 5.83 19.13
N ASP A 200 8.41 5.64 18.49
CA ASP A 200 9.11 4.36 18.27
C ASP A 200 9.57 3.70 19.60
N ARG A 201 8.68 3.53 20.56
CA ARG A 201 8.95 2.72 21.76
C ARG A 201 8.66 1.26 21.41
N LYS A 202 9.71 0.44 21.42
CA LYS A 202 9.65 -1.01 21.23
C LYS A 202 8.89 -1.65 22.40
N ASP A 203 7.61 -1.93 22.19
CA ASP A 203 6.74 -2.59 23.17
C ASP A 203 6.67 -4.10 22.93
N THR A 204 7.80 -4.80 22.98
CA THR A 204 7.94 -6.23 22.60
C THR A 204 7.02 -7.20 23.38
N ASP A 205 6.64 -6.82 24.61
CA ASP A 205 5.82 -7.62 25.53
C ASP A 205 4.32 -7.27 25.56
N LEU A 206 3.89 -6.28 24.77
CA LEU A 206 2.52 -5.81 24.74
C LEU A 206 1.78 -6.30 23.48
N GLU A 207 0.48 -6.54 23.60
CA GLU A 207 -0.45 -6.79 22.51
C GLU A 207 -1.62 -5.80 22.67
N ARG A 208 -2.00 -5.11 21.60
CA ARG A 208 -3.11 -4.16 21.66
C ARG A 208 -4.46 -4.87 21.67
N ARG A 209 -5.31 -4.53 22.64
CA ARG A 209 -6.63 -5.14 22.85
C ARG A 209 -7.68 -4.06 23.13
N PHE A 210 -8.94 -4.37 22.83
CA PHE A 210 -10.06 -3.48 23.12
C PHE A 210 -10.51 -3.64 24.57
N ARG A 211 -10.72 -2.51 25.25
CA ARG A 211 -11.40 -2.46 26.54
C ARG A 211 -12.30 -1.23 26.61
N LEU A 212 -13.31 -1.24 27.49
CA LEU A 212 -14.08 -0.03 27.79
C LEU A 212 -13.14 1.05 28.34
N ILE A 213 -13.39 2.31 27.96
CA ILE A 213 -12.59 3.42 28.49
C ILE A 213 -12.73 3.53 30.00
N THR A 214 -11.77 4.21 30.61
CA THR A 214 -11.97 4.82 31.92
C THR A 214 -12.51 6.24 31.71
N PRO A 215 -13.41 6.77 32.56
CA PRO A 215 -13.88 8.14 32.45
C PRO A 215 -12.73 9.13 32.27
N ARG A 216 -12.79 9.98 31.24
CA ARG A 216 -11.73 10.94 30.92
C ARG A 216 -12.30 12.20 30.27
N THR A 217 -11.56 13.30 30.35
CA THR A 217 -11.89 14.55 29.65
C THR A 217 -10.96 14.70 28.46
N VAL A 218 -11.52 14.87 27.26
CA VAL A 218 -10.75 15.06 26.02
C VAL A 218 -10.98 16.47 25.51
N THR A 219 -9.90 17.20 25.28
CA THR A 219 -9.98 18.51 24.61
C THR A 219 -10.05 18.29 23.10
N ARG A 220 -11.11 18.77 22.45
CA ARG A 220 -11.28 18.78 21.00
C ARG A 220 -11.31 20.21 20.49
N THR A 221 -10.64 20.48 19.40
CA THR A 221 -10.75 21.75 18.70
C THR A 221 -12.02 21.75 17.86
N GLY A 222 -12.91 22.72 18.08
CA GLY A 222 -14.12 22.95 17.28
C GLY A 222 -13.79 23.52 15.90
N ASP A 223 -14.79 23.58 15.01
CA ASP A 223 -14.65 24.06 13.62
C ASP A 223 -14.19 25.54 13.52
N ASP A 224 -14.31 26.29 14.61
CA ASP A 224 -13.86 27.68 14.79
C ASP A 224 -12.46 27.81 15.42
N GLY A 225 -11.85 26.70 15.84
CA GLY A 225 -10.58 26.69 16.55
C GLY A 225 -10.69 26.74 18.08
N GLU A 226 -11.89 26.72 18.67
CA GLU A 226 -12.07 26.72 20.13
C GLU A 226 -11.85 25.33 20.74
N GLU A 227 -11.17 25.28 21.89
CA GLU A 227 -10.96 24.03 22.64
C GLU A 227 -12.20 23.67 23.47
N ILE A 228 -12.97 22.69 22.99
CA ILE A 228 -14.13 22.10 23.68
C ILE A 228 -13.64 20.94 24.55
N GLN A 229 -13.90 20.99 25.85
CA GLN A 229 -13.70 19.83 26.72
C GLN A 229 -14.90 18.88 26.64
N GLU A 230 -14.67 17.68 26.12
CA GLU A 230 -15.64 16.59 26.03
C GLU A 230 -15.37 15.57 27.15
N GLU A 231 -16.29 15.47 28.11
CA GLU A 231 -16.26 14.38 29.10
C GLU A 231 -16.75 13.08 28.45
N GLN A 232 -15.86 12.09 28.40
CA GLN A 232 -16.14 10.76 27.86
C GLN A 232 -16.28 9.77 29.02
N THR A 233 -17.47 9.20 29.20
CA THR A 233 -17.73 8.10 30.12
C THR A 233 -17.97 6.78 29.37
N PRO A 234 -17.76 5.61 30.00
CA PRO A 234 -17.72 4.34 29.28
C PRO A 234 -19.08 3.93 28.67
N ILE A 235 -20.18 4.35 29.30
CA ILE A 235 -21.55 4.01 28.92
C ILE A 235 -22.37 5.29 29.00
N VAL A 236 -22.97 5.71 27.88
CA VAL A 236 -23.80 6.92 27.81
C VAL A 236 -25.07 6.62 27.06
N GLU A 237 -26.22 6.98 27.62
CA GLU A 237 -27.48 6.98 26.90
C GLU A 237 -27.73 8.38 26.31
N VAL A 238 -27.83 8.46 24.98
CA VAL A 238 -28.03 9.69 24.23
C VAL A 238 -29.35 9.62 23.49
N THR A 239 -30.17 10.66 23.58
CA THR A 239 -31.36 10.77 22.71
C THR A 239 -30.97 11.56 21.47
N VAL A 240 -31.00 10.92 20.30
CA VAL A 240 -30.66 11.60 19.04
C VAL A 240 -31.92 12.29 18.49
N PRO A 241 -31.90 13.63 18.37
CA PRO A 241 -33.03 14.36 17.81
C PRO A 241 -33.17 14.05 16.31
N THR A 242 -34.42 13.95 15.83
CA THR A 242 -34.71 13.73 14.42
C THR A 242 -34.23 14.93 13.59
N PRO A 243 -33.54 14.73 12.44
CA PRO A 243 -33.22 15.83 11.53
C PRO A 243 -34.48 16.61 11.12
N ALA A 244 -34.39 17.93 11.06
CA ALA A 244 -35.53 18.77 10.67
C ALA A 244 -36.08 18.38 9.29
N GLY A 245 -37.36 18.01 9.21
CA GLY A 245 -38.03 17.59 7.97
C GLY A 245 -38.23 16.08 7.78
N SER A 246 -37.99 15.26 8.81
CA SER A 246 -38.18 13.80 8.79
C SER A 246 -39.32 13.36 9.70
N ASP A 247 -40.23 12.49 9.21
CA ASP A 247 -41.33 11.88 9.98
C ASP A 247 -40.85 10.77 10.97
N ALA A 248 -39.54 10.58 11.12
CA ALA A 248 -38.97 9.55 11.99
C ALA A 248 -39.05 9.94 13.48
N LYS A 249 -39.40 8.97 14.34
CA LYS A 249 -39.42 9.16 15.80
C LYS A 249 -37.99 9.39 16.34
N PRO A 250 -37.82 10.19 17.41
CA PRO A 250 -36.54 10.32 18.10
C PRO A 250 -36.05 8.94 18.56
N THR A 251 -34.78 8.64 18.30
CA THR A 251 -34.19 7.33 18.61
C THR A 251 -33.28 7.47 19.82
N THR A 252 -33.48 6.64 20.84
CA THR A 252 -32.58 6.53 21.98
C THR A 252 -31.42 5.61 21.62
N GLU A 253 -30.20 6.08 21.84
CA GLU A 253 -28.95 5.37 21.57
C GLU A 253 -28.18 5.09 22.87
N LEU A 254 -27.68 3.87 23.02
CA LEU A 254 -26.70 3.51 24.05
C LEU A 254 -25.31 3.52 23.44
N VAL A 255 -24.47 4.49 23.82
CA VAL A 255 -23.09 4.62 23.37
C VAL A 255 -22.17 3.92 24.36
N LEU A 256 -21.39 2.95 23.89
CA LEU A 256 -20.34 2.28 24.65
C LEU A 256 -18.97 2.72 24.12
N TRP A 257 -18.18 3.38 24.95
CA TRP A 257 -16.86 3.89 24.57
C TRP A 257 -15.76 2.87 24.89
N PHE A 258 -14.96 2.55 23.87
CA PHE A 258 -13.82 1.66 23.92
C PHE A 258 -12.51 2.42 23.69
N GLU A 259 -11.40 1.86 24.14
CA GLU A 259 -10.04 2.23 23.76
C GLU A 259 -9.28 1.01 23.25
N TYR A 260 -8.28 1.25 22.38
CA TYR A 260 -7.42 0.21 21.79
C TYR A 260 -6.00 0.38 22.30
N VAL A 261 -5.70 -0.26 23.43
CA VAL A 261 -4.51 0.01 24.24
C VAL A 261 -3.56 -1.19 24.27
N PRO A 262 -2.23 -0.96 24.32
CA PRO A 262 -1.25 -2.01 24.49
C PRO A 262 -1.35 -2.62 25.90
N LEU A 263 -1.52 -3.94 25.99
CA LEU A 263 -1.63 -4.69 27.25
C LEU A 263 -0.64 -5.86 27.26
N PRO A 264 -0.16 -6.33 28.43
CA PRO A 264 0.77 -7.45 28.49
C PRO A 264 0.24 -8.71 27.80
N LYS A 265 1.08 -9.36 26.98
CA LYS A 265 0.72 -10.62 26.28
C LYS A 265 0.23 -11.71 27.25
N LYS A 266 0.87 -11.82 28.43
CA LYS A 266 0.50 -12.72 29.55
C LYS A 266 -0.57 -12.14 30.51
N GLY A 267 -1.39 -11.19 30.06
CA GLY A 267 -2.51 -10.61 30.81
C GLY A 267 -3.89 -11.03 30.32
N ASP A 268 -4.91 -10.25 30.65
CA ASP A 268 -6.32 -10.51 30.28
C ASP A 268 -6.50 -10.62 28.76
N THR A 269 -6.95 -11.78 28.29
CA THR A 269 -7.25 -12.01 26.86
C THR A 269 -8.42 -11.12 26.40
N GLN A 270 -8.59 -10.97 25.08
CA GLN A 270 -9.72 -10.20 24.53
C GLN A 270 -11.07 -10.75 25.02
N ASP A 271 -11.22 -12.07 25.17
CA ASP A 271 -12.46 -12.68 25.68
C ASP A 271 -12.74 -12.31 27.14
N VAL A 272 -11.70 -12.20 27.97
CA VAL A 272 -11.84 -11.74 29.36
C VAL A 272 -12.23 -10.27 29.40
N LEU A 273 -11.65 -9.43 28.53
CA LEU A 273 -12.01 -8.02 28.43
C LEU A 273 -13.45 -7.82 27.91
N ASN A 274 -13.88 -8.64 26.95
CA ASN A 274 -15.27 -8.65 26.46
C ASN A 274 -16.24 -9.05 27.58
N THR A 275 -15.87 -10.07 28.37
CA THR A 275 -16.65 -10.50 29.53
C THR A 275 -16.79 -9.38 30.57
N ARG A 276 -15.69 -8.68 30.89
CA ARG A 276 -15.71 -7.52 31.80
C ARG A 276 -16.53 -6.36 31.25
N ALA A 277 -16.42 -6.08 29.94
CA ALA A 277 -17.21 -5.04 29.30
C ALA A 277 -18.70 -5.34 29.40
N ARG A 278 -19.12 -6.59 29.11
CA ARG A 278 -20.49 -7.04 29.29
C ARG A 278 -20.96 -6.87 30.73
N ASP A 279 -20.18 -7.34 31.70
CA ASP A 279 -20.57 -7.30 33.11
C ASP A 279 -20.69 -5.85 33.60
N ALA A 280 -19.80 -4.94 33.16
CA ALA A 280 -19.90 -3.51 33.42
C ALA A 280 -21.15 -2.88 32.80
N VAL A 281 -21.46 -3.23 31.54
CA VAL A 281 -22.67 -2.76 30.83
C VAL A 281 -23.93 -3.24 31.55
N PHE A 282 -24.01 -4.51 31.94
CA PHE A 282 -25.16 -5.02 32.69
C PHE A 282 -25.23 -4.53 34.14
N ALA A 283 -24.14 -4.02 34.71
CA ALA A 283 -24.14 -3.41 36.03
C ALA A 283 -24.71 -1.98 36.02
N ASP A 284 -24.65 -1.29 34.88
CA ASP A 284 -25.09 0.10 34.72
C ASP A 284 -26.58 0.30 34.98
N ALA A 285 -26.92 1.42 35.64
CA ALA A 285 -28.28 1.70 36.08
C ALA A 285 -29.24 2.00 34.92
N ALA A 286 -28.78 2.72 33.88
CA ALA A 286 -29.60 3.01 32.71
C ALA A 286 -29.85 1.75 31.89
N VAL A 287 -28.83 0.89 31.76
CA VAL A 287 -28.94 -0.41 31.08
C VAL A 287 -29.91 -1.34 31.80
N LYS A 288 -29.81 -1.47 33.14
CA LYS A 288 -30.75 -2.30 33.92
C LYS A 288 -32.20 -1.83 33.81
N ALA A 289 -32.42 -0.52 33.74
CA ALA A 289 -33.75 0.05 33.70
C ALA A 289 -34.39 -0.08 32.31
N ARG A 290 -33.61 0.10 31.24
CA ARG A 290 -34.14 0.25 29.88
C ARG A 290 -33.65 -0.83 28.91
N TRP A 291 -32.40 -1.28 28.95
CA TRP A 291 -31.76 -2.06 27.88
C TRP A 291 -31.67 -3.58 28.13
N LEU A 292 -32.68 -4.17 28.78
CA LEU A 292 -32.69 -5.59 29.17
C LEU A 292 -32.61 -6.57 27.98
N ASP A 293 -33.02 -6.16 26.78
CA ASP A 293 -32.98 -6.99 25.56
C ASP A 293 -31.55 -7.41 25.18
N LEU A 294 -30.53 -6.67 25.65
CA LEU A 294 -29.12 -7.03 25.48
C LEU A 294 -28.76 -8.36 26.14
N ALA A 295 -29.53 -8.80 27.15
CA ALA A 295 -29.37 -10.09 27.80
C ALA A 295 -30.10 -11.25 27.09
N ARG A 296 -30.77 -11.00 25.94
CA ARG A 296 -31.43 -12.04 25.14
C ARG A 296 -30.46 -13.16 24.79
N ARG A 297 -30.84 -14.41 25.02
CA ARG A 297 -29.99 -15.58 24.74
C ARG A 297 -29.84 -15.80 23.24
N MET A 298 -28.60 -15.98 22.81
CA MET A 298 -28.15 -16.25 21.45
C MET A 298 -27.15 -17.43 21.47
N PRO A 299 -27.59 -18.64 21.86
CA PRO A 299 -26.71 -19.78 22.10
C PRO A 299 -25.94 -20.18 20.83
N THR A 300 -24.72 -20.65 21.04
CA THR A 300 -23.88 -21.31 20.02
C THR A 300 -23.43 -22.66 20.55
N GLU A 301 -22.97 -23.56 19.68
CA GLU A 301 -22.41 -24.85 20.10
C GLU A 301 -21.28 -24.71 21.12
N LYS A 302 -20.49 -23.63 21.02
CA LYS A 302 -19.37 -23.34 21.94
C LYS A 302 -19.79 -22.60 23.21
N ASN A 303 -20.84 -21.78 23.16
CA ASN A 303 -21.33 -20.99 24.30
C ASN A 303 -22.87 -20.98 24.33
N PRO A 304 -23.50 -21.89 25.11
CA PRO A 304 -24.94 -21.97 25.27
C PRO A 304 -25.56 -20.75 25.99
N GLN A 305 -24.75 -20.00 26.74
CA GLN A 305 -25.20 -18.86 27.54
C GLN A 305 -24.85 -17.52 26.87
N ARG A 306 -24.39 -17.52 25.62
CA ARG A 306 -24.07 -16.29 24.88
C ARG A 306 -25.28 -15.37 24.82
N THR A 307 -25.11 -14.11 25.20
CA THR A 307 -26.13 -13.06 25.10
C THR A 307 -26.05 -12.32 23.76
N LEU A 308 -27.05 -11.49 23.45
CA LEU A 308 -27.01 -10.59 22.30
C LEU A 308 -25.82 -9.63 22.39
N LEU A 309 -25.54 -9.08 23.58
CA LEU A 309 -24.35 -8.23 23.79
C LEU A 309 -23.04 -8.99 23.59
N ASP A 310 -22.92 -10.25 24.09
CA ASP A 310 -21.73 -11.08 23.85
C ASP A 310 -21.50 -11.32 22.36
N LYS A 311 -22.58 -11.47 21.57
CA LYS A 311 -22.47 -11.59 20.12
C LYS A 311 -21.81 -10.36 19.52
N HIS A 312 -22.38 -9.19 19.80
CA HIS A 312 -21.92 -7.95 19.20
C HIS A 312 -20.53 -7.52 19.71
N LEU A 313 -20.17 -7.79 20.97
CA LEU A 313 -18.81 -7.57 21.51
C LEU A 313 -17.78 -8.49 20.84
N GLY A 314 -18.10 -9.77 20.67
CA GLY A 314 -17.26 -10.70 19.93
C GLY A 314 -17.06 -10.25 18.49
N ASP A 315 -18.16 -9.95 17.79
CA ASP A 315 -18.13 -9.49 16.41
C ASP A 315 -17.33 -8.18 16.27
N TYR A 316 -17.52 -7.20 17.17
CA TYR A 316 -16.76 -5.95 17.18
C TYR A 316 -15.25 -6.18 17.37
N THR A 317 -14.85 -7.07 18.27
CA THR A 317 -13.43 -7.29 18.60
C THR A 317 -12.72 -8.27 17.65
N GLU A 318 -13.43 -9.24 17.09
CA GLU A 318 -12.92 -10.15 16.05
C GLU A 318 -12.81 -9.45 14.69
N LYS A 319 -13.77 -8.60 14.31
CA LYS A 319 -13.73 -7.84 13.04
C LYS A 319 -12.49 -6.97 12.92
N ASN A 320 -11.94 -6.50 14.03
CA ASN A 320 -10.71 -5.73 14.05
C ASN A 320 -9.43 -6.55 13.76
N LYS A 321 -9.51 -7.88 13.81
CA LYS A 321 -8.41 -8.80 13.49
C LYS A 321 -8.49 -9.36 12.06
N ALA A 322 -9.62 -9.21 11.37
CA ALA A 322 -9.80 -9.70 10.01
C ALA A 322 -9.27 -8.72 8.96
N ASP A 323 -8.64 -9.24 7.91
CA ASP A 323 -8.31 -8.47 6.71
C ASP A 323 -9.58 -8.33 5.86
N TYR A 324 -9.87 -7.13 5.35
CA TYR A 324 -11.01 -6.89 4.46
C TYR A 324 -10.54 -6.49 3.07
N PHE A 325 -11.19 -7.06 2.07
CA PHE A 325 -10.84 -6.91 0.67
C PHE A 325 -12.02 -6.37 -0.13
N ILE A 326 -11.72 -5.50 -1.09
CA ILE A 326 -12.69 -5.04 -2.09
C ILE A 326 -12.20 -5.50 -3.46
N HIS A 327 -12.97 -6.32 -4.14
CA HIS A 327 -12.63 -6.83 -5.46
C HIS A 327 -12.69 -5.69 -6.51
N LYS A 328 -11.63 -5.59 -7.32
CA LYS A 328 -11.45 -4.53 -8.32
C LYS A 328 -12.47 -4.63 -9.46
N ASP A 329 -12.81 -5.84 -9.88
CA ASP A 329 -13.86 -6.13 -10.87
C ASP A 329 -14.56 -7.49 -10.62
N LEU A 330 -15.46 -7.53 -9.65
CA LEU A 330 -16.12 -8.77 -9.21
C LEU A 330 -16.97 -9.37 -10.33
N GLY A 331 -17.63 -8.53 -11.12
CA GLY A 331 -18.51 -8.97 -12.19
C GLY A 331 -17.77 -9.73 -13.29
N VAL A 332 -16.63 -9.21 -13.76
CA VAL A 332 -15.82 -9.94 -14.76
C VAL A 332 -15.26 -11.23 -14.17
N PHE A 333 -14.78 -11.19 -12.92
CA PHE A 333 -14.26 -12.36 -12.22
C PHE A 333 -15.31 -13.48 -12.15
N LEU A 334 -16.47 -13.23 -11.53
CA LEU A 334 -17.49 -14.26 -11.35
C LEU A 334 -18.07 -14.77 -12.67
N ARG A 335 -18.18 -13.93 -13.72
CA ARG A 335 -18.62 -14.40 -15.05
C ARG A 335 -17.62 -15.38 -15.67
N ARG A 336 -16.33 -15.08 -15.59
CA ARG A 336 -15.27 -15.98 -16.07
C ARG A 336 -15.27 -17.30 -15.31
N GLU A 337 -15.39 -17.23 -13.99
CA GLU A 337 -15.43 -18.42 -13.14
C GLU A 337 -16.74 -19.22 -13.32
N LEU A 338 -17.87 -18.57 -13.59
CA LEU A 338 -19.13 -19.23 -13.94
C LEU A 338 -19.01 -20.01 -15.24
N ASP A 339 -18.42 -19.42 -16.28
CA ASP A 339 -18.19 -20.10 -17.55
C ASP A 339 -17.27 -21.32 -17.37
N PHE A 340 -16.23 -21.22 -16.53
CA PHE A 340 -15.37 -22.35 -16.18
C PHE A 340 -16.14 -23.43 -15.39
N TYR A 341 -16.94 -23.04 -14.40
CA TYR A 341 -17.74 -23.95 -13.59
C TYR A 341 -18.73 -24.74 -14.44
N ILE A 342 -19.48 -24.05 -15.32
CA ILE A 342 -20.44 -24.71 -16.21
C ILE A 342 -19.75 -25.74 -17.12
N LYS A 343 -18.60 -25.39 -17.71
CA LYS A 343 -17.88 -26.28 -18.63
C LYS A 343 -17.32 -27.54 -17.97
N ASN A 344 -16.94 -27.47 -16.69
CA ASN A 344 -16.23 -28.57 -16.04
C ASN A 344 -17.09 -29.38 -15.06
N GLU A 345 -18.08 -28.75 -14.43
CA GLU A 345 -18.84 -29.34 -13.31
C GLU A 345 -20.33 -29.57 -13.65
N VAL A 346 -20.81 -28.99 -14.75
CA VAL A 346 -22.22 -29.10 -15.16
C VAL A 346 -22.34 -29.77 -16.53
N MET A 347 -21.44 -29.47 -17.45
CA MET A 347 -21.39 -30.08 -18.78
C MET A 347 -20.42 -31.27 -18.78
N HIS A 348 -20.94 -32.50 -18.81
CA HIS A 348 -20.15 -33.71 -18.98
C HIS A 348 -20.29 -34.24 -20.41
N LEU A 349 -19.17 -34.32 -21.13
CA LEU A 349 -19.12 -34.83 -22.51
C LEU A 349 -19.61 -36.27 -22.63
N ASP A 350 -19.33 -37.10 -21.62
CA ASP A 350 -19.77 -38.49 -21.57
C ASP A 350 -21.30 -38.61 -21.53
N ASP A 351 -21.98 -37.69 -20.84
CA ASP A 351 -23.46 -37.67 -20.78
C ASP A 351 -24.06 -37.32 -22.14
N VAL A 352 -23.38 -36.47 -22.92
CA VAL A 352 -23.80 -36.12 -24.29
C VAL A 352 -23.56 -37.27 -25.25
N GLN A 353 -22.42 -37.97 -25.12
CA GLN A 353 -22.05 -39.09 -25.98
C GLN A 353 -22.87 -40.36 -25.70
N ASN A 354 -23.20 -40.62 -24.43
CA ASN A 354 -23.95 -41.79 -23.99
C ASN A 354 -25.46 -41.57 -23.93
N ALA A 355 -25.95 -40.37 -24.28
CA ALA A 355 -27.37 -40.06 -24.31
C ALA A 355 -28.11 -40.98 -25.29
N GLN A 356 -29.05 -41.78 -24.78
CA GLN A 356 -29.88 -42.66 -25.60
C GLN A 356 -30.89 -41.88 -26.45
N ALA A 357 -31.22 -40.64 -26.07
CA ALA A 357 -32.11 -39.77 -26.80
C ALA A 357 -31.63 -38.31 -26.80
N PHE A 358 -31.86 -37.61 -27.93
CA PHE A 358 -31.58 -36.17 -28.05
C PHE A 358 -32.32 -35.33 -27.00
N ALA A 359 -33.50 -35.78 -26.56
CA ALA A 359 -34.27 -35.15 -25.51
C ALA A 359 -33.51 -35.07 -24.16
N ASP A 360 -32.59 -35.99 -23.89
CA ASP A 360 -31.80 -35.98 -22.65
C ASP A 360 -30.68 -34.93 -22.70
N ILE A 361 -30.09 -34.73 -23.89
CA ILE A 361 -29.15 -33.62 -24.16
C ILE A 361 -29.88 -32.28 -24.01
N GLU A 362 -31.09 -32.17 -24.55
CA GLU A 362 -31.90 -30.95 -24.47
C GLU A 362 -32.28 -30.60 -23.02
N LYS A 363 -32.61 -31.59 -22.19
CA LYS A 363 -32.85 -31.39 -20.74
C LYS A 363 -31.62 -30.80 -20.04
N SER A 364 -30.43 -31.36 -20.27
CA SER A 364 -29.18 -30.86 -19.69
C SER A 364 -28.85 -29.44 -20.15
N LEU A 365 -29.08 -29.11 -21.43
CA LEU A 365 -28.89 -27.76 -21.96
C LEU A 365 -29.84 -26.74 -21.31
N ARG A 366 -31.10 -27.10 -21.06
CA ARG A 366 -32.08 -26.22 -20.40
C ARG A 366 -31.70 -25.95 -18.95
N LEU A 367 -31.20 -26.96 -18.23
CA LEU A 367 -30.64 -26.78 -16.89
C LEU A 367 -29.48 -25.78 -16.91
N ILE A 368 -28.55 -25.94 -17.86
CA ILE A 368 -27.40 -25.03 -18.02
C ILE A 368 -27.86 -23.60 -18.34
N GLN A 369 -28.84 -23.43 -19.25
CA GLN A 369 -29.39 -22.12 -19.60
C GLN A 369 -30.04 -21.44 -18.39
N CYS A 370 -30.88 -22.17 -17.65
CA CYS A 370 -31.51 -21.68 -16.43
C CYS A 370 -30.47 -21.30 -15.37
N LEU A 371 -29.50 -22.19 -15.10
CA LEU A 371 -28.41 -21.95 -14.16
C LEU A 371 -27.64 -20.69 -14.54
N ARG A 372 -27.23 -20.57 -15.81
CA ARG A 372 -26.46 -19.43 -16.31
C ARG A 372 -27.23 -18.13 -16.17
N ALA A 373 -28.50 -18.10 -16.55
CA ALA A 373 -29.33 -16.89 -16.47
C ALA A 373 -29.46 -16.41 -15.01
N ILE A 374 -29.83 -17.31 -14.09
CA ILE A 374 -30.00 -16.96 -12.67
C ILE A 374 -28.67 -16.58 -12.02
N ALA A 375 -27.59 -17.31 -12.32
CA ALA A 375 -26.26 -16.98 -11.81
C ALA A 375 -25.79 -15.61 -12.31
N LEU A 376 -26.00 -15.27 -13.59
CA LEU A 376 -25.64 -13.96 -14.13
C LEU A 376 -26.41 -12.81 -13.47
N ASP A 377 -27.69 -13.00 -13.14
CA ASP A 377 -28.48 -12.00 -12.42
C ASP A 377 -27.96 -11.79 -10.99
N LEU A 378 -27.65 -12.87 -10.28
CA LEU A 378 -27.05 -12.81 -8.94
C LEU A 378 -25.65 -12.16 -8.98
N VAL A 379 -24.83 -12.52 -9.97
CA VAL A 379 -23.49 -11.91 -10.19
C VAL A 379 -23.62 -10.43 -10.51
N ALA A 380 -24.60 -10.03 -11.33
CA ALA A 380 -24.81 -8.62 -11.65
C ALA A 380 -25.18 -7.81 -10.40
N PHE A 381 -26.05 -8.36 -9.53
CA PHE A 381 -26.40 -7.72 -8.28
C PHE A 381 -25.19 -7.61 -7.33
N LEU A 382 -24.41 -8.69 -7.16
CA LEU A 382 -23.17 -8.66 -6.36
C LEU A 382 -22.15 -7.65 -6.90
N ALA A 383 -21.93 -7.64 -8.21
CA ALA A 383 -21.00 -6.72 -8.85
C ALA A 383 -21.39 -5.26 -8.62
N GLN A 384 -22.70 -4.93 -8.65
CA GLN A 384 -23.17 -3.57 -8.34
C GLN A 384 -22.85 -3.15 -6.91
N LEU A 385 -22.99 -4.07 -5.95
CA LEU A 385 -22.65 -3.80 -4.55
C LEU A 385 -21.14 -3.56 -4.39
N GLU A 386 -20.33 -4.46 -4.95
CA GLU A 386 -18.88 -4.36 -4.90
C GLU A 386 -18.37 -3.09 -5.60
N ASP A 387 -18.91 -2.76 -6.78
CA ASP A 387 -18.51 -1.57 -7.54
C ASP A 387 -18.83 -0.28 -6.78
N PHE A 388 -19.93 -0.27 -6.01
CA PHE A 388 -20.25 0.86 -5.16
C PHE A 388 -19.29 0.96 -3.96
N GLN A 389 -18.93 -0.16 -3.30
CA GLN A 389 -17.90 -0.17 -2.25
C GLN A 389 -16.55 0.32 -2.79
N LYS A 390 -16.13 -0.20 -3.95
CA LYS A 390 -14.94 0.26 -4.68
C LYS A 390 -15.03 1.76 -4.96
N LYS A 391 -16.17 2.28 -5.40
CA LYS A 391 -16.35 3.71 -5.67
C LYS A 391 -16.21 4.56 -4.40
N LEU A 392 -16.74 4.10 -3.27
CA LEU A 392 -16.57 4.78 -1.98
C LEU A 392 -15.12 4.74 -1.50
N TRP A 393 -14.49 3.56 -1.56
CA TRP A 393 -13.08 3.38 -1.22
C TRP A 393 -12.17 4.27 -2.07
N LEU A 394 -12.47 4.38 -3.37
CA LEU A 394 -11.73 5.19 -4.32
C LEU A 394 -12.15 6.67 -4.33
N LYS A 395 -13.02 7.12 -3.43
CA LYS A 395 -13.38 8.54 -3.35
C LYS A 395 -12.18 9.34 -2.80
N LYS A 396 -11.80 10.42 -3.48
CA LYS A 396 -10.79 11.36 -2.97
C LYS A 396 -11.23 11.84 -1.58
N LYS A 397 -10.36 11.67 -0.59
CA LYS A 397 -10.60 12.15 0.78
C LYS A 397 -10.46 13.68 0.82
N PHE A 398 -11.17 14.30 1.75
CA PHE A 398 -11.10 15.75 1.98
C PHE A 398 -9.93 16.07 2.91
N VAL A 399 -9.32 17.24 2.72
CA VAL A 399 -8.36 17.80 3.66
C VAL A 399 -9.17 18.35 4.84
N VAL A 400 -8.91 17.83 6.05
CA VAL A 400 -9.60 18.25 7.27
C VAL A 400 -8.90 19.46 7.89
N GLU A 401 -7.57 19.42 7.90
CA GLU A 401 -6.71 20.46 8.48
C GLU A 401 -5.47 20.66 7.60
N ALA A 402 -4.94 21.88 7.61
CA ALA A 402 -3.70 22.24 6.93
C ALA A 402 -2.93 23.23 7.79
N HIS A 403 -1.67 22.93 8.09
CA HIS A 403 -0.79 23.76 8.90
C HIS A 403 0.51 24.03 8.15
N TYR A 404 1.22 25.07 8.57
CA TYR A 404 2.49 25.50 8.04
C TYR A 404 3.54 25.50 9.14
N CYS A 405 4.73 25.03 8.77
CA CYS A 405 5.94 25.08 9.58
C CYS A 405 6.89 26.09 8.94
N VAL A 406 7.25 27.14 9.67
CA VAL A 406 8.06 28.26 9.17
C VAL A 406 9.22 28.50 10.13
N THR A 407 10.45 28.55 9.62
CA THR A 407 11.62 28.86 10.44
C THR A 407 11.61 30.31 10.93
N LEU A 408 12.10 30.55 12.16
CA LEU A 408 12.12 31.88 12.75
C LEU A 408 12.84 32.91 11.87
N ASP A 409 13.89 32.53 11.12
CA ASP A 409 14.66 33.45 10.28
C ASP A 409 13.79 34.07 9.18
N ARG A 410 12.86 33.30 8.61
CA ARG A 410 11.89 33.79 7.63
C ARG A 410 10.93 34.78 8.26
N ILE A 411 10.46 34.50 9.48
CA ILE A 411 9.57 35.40 10.24
C ILE A 411 10.32 36.68 10.64
N LEU A 412 11.56 36.57 11.09
CA LEU A 412 12.37 37.69 11.54
C LEU A 412 12.78 38.65 10.39
N LYS A 413 12.86 38.13 9.16
CA LYS A 413 13.14 38.91 7.94
C LYS A 413 11.91 39.63 7.36
N ILE A 414 10.71 39.41 7.89
CA ILE A 414 9.48 40.09 7.41
C ILE A 414 9.68 41.61 7.47
N GLY A 415 9.55 42.28 6.33
CA GLY A 415 9.70 43.73 6.20
C GLY A 415 11.12 44.24 5.92
N ASP A 416 12.11 43.35 5.79
CA ASP A 416 13.49 43.73 5.47
C ASP A 416 13.64 44.24 4.03
N ASP A 417 12.87 43.67 3.11
CA ASP A 417 12.80 43.99 1.68
C ASP A 417 11.87 45.17 1.35
N VAL A 418 11.05 45.62 2.30
CA VAL A 418 10.13 46.74 2.12
C VAL A 418 10.90 48.07 2.13
N SER A 419 10.83 48.78 1.01
CA SER A 419 11.52 50.07 0.83
C SER A 419 10.67 51.28 1.25
N ASP A 420 9.33 51.18 1.16
CA ASP A 420 8.44 52.28 1.55
C ASP A 420 8.39 52.46 3.08
N PRO A 421 8.67 53.67 3.62
CA PRO A 421 8.75 53.88 5.08
C PRO A 421 7.43 53.75 5.85
N GLU A 422 6.28 53.90 5.20
CA GLU A 422 4.97 53.74 5.86
C GLU A 422 4.58 52.26 5.90
N GLU A 423 4.73 51.56 4.77
CA GLU A 423 4.50 50.13 4.64
C GLU A 423 5.46 49.33 5.55
N LYS A 424 6.74 49.70 5.56
CA LYS A 424 7.74 49.05 6.44
C LYS A 424 7.35 49.13 7.91
N ARG A 425 6.81 50.27 8.35
CA ARG A 425 6.33 50.43 9.74
C ARG A 425 5.17 49.48 10.06
N ARG A 426 4.23 49.29 9.12
CA ARG A 426 3.11 48.36 9.31
C ARG A 426 3.58 46.90 9.33
N VAL A 427 4.41 46.50 8.38
CA VAL A 427 4.93 45.12 8.26
C VAL A 427 5.82 44.75 9.45
N VAL A 428 6.69 45.67 9.90
CA VAL A 428 7.50 45.46 11.12
C VAL A 428 6.63 45.33 12.37
N ALA A 429 5.53 46.09 12.48
CA ALA A 429 4.60 45.95 13.60
C ALA A 429 3.91 44.57 13.59
N GLU A 430 3.51 44.05 12.43
CA GLU A 430 2.97 42.69 12.30
C GLU A 430 4.03 41.64 12.65
N ARG A 431 5.27 41.79 12.18
CA ARG A 431 6.39 40.92 12.58
C ARG A 431 6.57 40.90 14.09
N ASP A 432 6.62 42.06 14.72
CA ASP A 432 6.87 42.17 16.16
C ASP A 432 5.72 41.55 16.95
N TRP A 433 4.48 41.68 16.48
CA TRP A 433 3.32 40.99 17.05
C TRP A 433 3.46 39.46 16.91
N LEU A 434 3.83 38.95 15.73
CA LEU A 434 4.04 37.51 15.51
C LEU A 434 5.10 36.94 16.45
N VAL A 435 6.24 37.63 16.58
CA VAL A 435 7.33 37.24 17.49
C VAL A 435 6.86 37.23 18.95
N GLN A 436 6.04 38.21 19.37
CA GLN A 436 5.46 38.22 20.71
C GLN A 436 4.53 37.04 20.96
N GLN A 437 3.68 36.67 20.00
CA GLN A 437 2.80 35.50 20.13
C GLN A 437 3.60 34.20 20.22
N ILE A 438 4.66 34.05 19.41
CA ILE A 438 5.56 32.89 19.46
C ILE A 438 6.24 32.80 20.84
N ALA A 439 6.77 33.92 21.32
CA ALA A 439 7.41 34.03 22.63
C ALA A 439 6.45 33.69 23.80
N ALA A 440 5.17 33.98 23.65
CA ALA A 440 4.15 33.72 24.68
C ALA A 440 3.57 32.28 24.63
N SER A 441 3.82 31.52 23.55
CA SER A 441 3.23 30.19 23.37
C SER A 441 4.00 29.12 24.11
N THR A 442 3.49 28.72 25.28
CA THR A 442 4.05 27.59 26.05
C THR A 442 4.04 26.29 25.24
N LYS A 443 2.99 26.04 24.45
CA LYS A 443 2.86 24.82 23.63
C LYS A 443 3.97 24.71 22.58
N GLN A 444 4.27 25.79 21.86
CA GLN A 444 5.35 25.82 20.87
C GLN A 444 6.71 25.62 21.53
N ILE A 445 6.95 26.25 22.68
CA ILE A 445 8.21 26.11 23.42
C ILE A 445 8.40 24.67 23.92
N THR A 446 7.34 24.05 24.46
CA THR A 446 7.36 22.64 24.87
C THR A 446 7.68 21.73 23.69
N ALA A 447 7.06 21.95 22.52
CA ALA A 447 7.34 21.15 21.33
C ALA A 447 8.81 21.23 20.89
N TRP A 448 9.46 22.40 20.98
CA TRP A 448 10.89 22.52 20.70
C TRP A 448 11.78 21.76 21.68
N ILE A 449 11.38 21.72 22.96
CA ILE A 449 12.10 20.98 24.00
C ILE A 449 11.96 19.47 23.76
N ASP A 450 10.74 18.99 23.49
CA ASP A 450 10.46 17.58 23.27
C ASP A 450 11.17 17.03 22.02
N LEU A 451 11.28 17.85 20.97
CA LEU A 451 12.04 17.53 19.76
C LEU A 451 13.56 17.65 19.94
N GLY A 452 14.05 18.10 21.11
CA GLY A 452 15.47 18.30 21.39
C GLY A 452 16.12 19.45 20.62
N LEU A 453 15.32 20.33 20.00
CA LEU A 453 15.81 21.50 19.23
C LEU A 453 16.43 22.57 20.14
N VAL A 454 16.01 22.58 21.42
CA VAL A 454 16.60 23.42 22.46
C VAL A 454 17.24 22.50 23.50
N LYS A 455 18.56 22.62 23.69
CA LYS A 455 19.30 21.80 24.66
C LYS A 455 18.87 22.13 26.08
N ASN A 456 18.35 21.13 26.79
CA ASN A 456 18.08 21.19 28.22
C ASN A 456 19.42 21.00 28.98
N SER A 457 20.21 22.06 29.12
CA SER A 457 21.43 21.99 29.93
C SER A 457 21.04 21.98 31.41
N ALA A 458 20.87 20.76 31.94
CA ALA A 458 20.85 20.36 33.36
C ALA A 458 20.36 21.40 34.40
N CYS A 459 19.14 21.16 34.90
CA CYS A 459 18.60 21.59 36.21
C CYS A 459 18.03 23.03 36.37
N GLU A 460 17.50 23.65 35.32
CA GLU A 460 16.53 24.75 35.42
C GLU A 460 15.31 24.44 34.54
N PRO A 461 14.11 24.99 34.80
CA PRO A 461 13.04 24.95 33.81
C PRO A 461 13.56 25.72 32.59
N VAL A 462 13.79 25.05 31.45
CA VAL A 462 14.19 25.70 30.18
C VAL A 462 13.21 26.81 29.78
N ILE A 463 11.96 26.71 30.24
CA ILE A 463 10.94 27.77 30.23
C ILE A 463 11.47 29.04 30.90
N GLU A 464 12.08 28.99 32.09
CA GLU A 464 12.74 30.12 32.75
C GLU A 464 14.06 30.54 32.08
N THR A 465 14.74 29.72 31.29
CA THR A 465 15.94 30.15 30.55
C THR A 465 15.58 30.87 29.24
N LEU A 466 14.54 30.40 28.53
CA LEU A 466 13.94 31.09 27.38
C LEU A 466 13.02 32.26 27.77
N LEU A 467 12.50 32.31 29.01
CA LEU A 467 11.65 33.39 29.56
C LEU A 467 12.33 34.18 30.71
N GLY A 468 13.60 33.91 31.00
CA GLY A 468 14.35 34.48 32.13
C GLY A 468 14.74 35.93 31.96
N ARG A 469 15.12 36.57 33.07
CA ARG A 469 15.45 38.00 33.10
C ARG A 469 16.91 38.25 32.71
N GLY A 470 17.10 39.12 31.72
CA GLY A 470 18.41 39.61 31.30
C GLY A 470 18.37 40.27 29.92
N ASP A 471 17.58 39.70 29.01
CA ASP A 471 17.25 40.20 27.66
C ASP A 471 15.77 39.86 27.38
N THR A 472 15.13 40.53 26.41
CA THR A 472 13.75 40.21 26.00
C THR A 472 13.68 38.82 25.37
N VAL A 473 12.56 38.10 25.54
CA VAL A 473 12.35 36.76 24.91
C VAL A 473 12.60 36.81 23.39
N ALA A 474 12.30 37.93 22.76
CA ALA A 474 12.55 38.19 21.34
C ALA A 474 14.05 38.14 20.96
N GLU A 475 14.95 38.59 21.83
CA GLU A 475 16.40 38.55 21.58
C GLU A 475 16.94 37.12 21.63
N ARG A 476 16.40 36.26 22.51
CA ARG A 476 16.76 34.84 22.57
C ARG A 476 16.22 34.04 21.37
N LEU A 477 15.04 34.39 20.87
CA LEU A 477 14.52 33.82 19.62
C LEU A 477 15.42 34.19 18.43
N ARG A 478 15.95 35.42 18.37
CA ARG A 478 16.93 35.84 17.34
C ARG A 478 18.24 35.06 17.41
N ALA A 479 18.66 34.61 18.59
CA ALA A 479 19.85 33.77 18.75
C ALA A 479 19.67 32.34 18.21
N ASN A 480 18.43 31.90 17.98
CA ASN A 480 18.09 30.58 17.44
C ASN A 480 17.23 30.71 16.18
N PRO A 481 17.74 31.32 15.09
CA PRO A 481 16.93 31.74 13.96
C PRO A 481 16.33 30.56 13.17
N PHE A 482 16.80 29.33 13.35
CA PHE A 482 16.29 28.18 12.61
C PHE A 482 15.29 27.31 13.38
N LEU A 483 14.81 27.76 14.55
CA LEU A 483 13.72 27.06 15.23
C LEU A 483 12.45 27.09 14.38
N MET A 484 11.79 25.93 14.28
CA MET A 484 10.62 25.73 13.44
C MET A 484 9.35 26.15 14.17
N VAL A 485 8.69 27.21 13.72
CA VAL A 485 7.38 27.64 14.24
C VAL A 485 6.30 26.85 13.52
N ASP A 486 5.47 26.13 14.29
CA ASP A 486 4.38 25.32 13.79
C ASP A 486 3.04 25.97 14.12
N THR A 487 2.33 26.39 13.06
CA THR A 487 1.03 27.07 13.17
C THR A 487 -0.07 26.22 13.82
N GLN A 488 0.10 24.90 14.00
CA GLN A 488 -0.86 24.07 14.73
C GLN A 488 -1.03 24.48 16.21
N TRP A 489 -0.01 25.12 16.79
CA TRP A 489 -0.02 25.52 18.21
C TRP A 489 -0.57 26.93 18.46
N PHE A 490 -1.09 27.59 17.42
CA PHE A 490 -1.52 28.98 17.46
C PHE A 490 -2.96 29.16 16.96
N SER A 491 -3.53 30.32 17.25
CA SER A 491 -4.88 30.67 16.79
C SER A 491 -4.94 30.82 15.27
N THR A 492 -6.14 30.67 14.73
CA THR A 492 -6.45 30.92 13.32
C THR A 492 -6.05 32.33 12.89
N GLU A 493 -6.19 33.33 13.77
CA GLU A 493 -5.74 34.70 13.51
C GLU A 493 -4.22 34.78 13.34
N PHE A 494 -3.44 34.19 14.24
CA PHE A 494 -1.98 34.16 14.13
C PHE A 494 -1.55 33.54 12.81
N LYS A 495 -2.13 32.39 12.46
CA LYS A 495 -1.85 31.68 11.22
C LYS A 495 -2.12 32.57 10.01
N TYR A 496 -3.30 33.20 9.90
CA TYR A 496 -3.61 34.03 8.74
C TYR A 496 -2.76 35.30 8.66
N ARG A 497 -2.46 35.94 9.79
CA ARG A 497 -1.54 37.09 9.81
C ARG A 497 -0.15 36.70 9.34
N LEU A 498 0.39 35.58 9.81
CA LEU A 498 1.68 35.05 9.38
C LEU A 498 1.70 34.79 7.87
N LEU A 499 0.71 34.04 7.36
CA LEU A 499 0.65 33.69 5.95
C LEU A 499 0.47 34.92 5.05
N ALA A 500 -0.23 35.96 5.51
CA ALA A 500 -0.37 37.20 4.76
C ALA A 500 0.97 37.95 4.57
N GLN A 501 1.98 37.70 5.42
CA GLN A 501 3.32 38.28 5.28
C GLN A 501 4.24 37.46 4.37
N LEU A 502 3.83 36.27 3.94
CA LEU A 502 4.64 35.39 3.08
C LEU A 502 4.12 35.47 1.64
N HIS A 503 4.90 36.09 0.76
CA HIS A 503 4.56 36.20 -0.66
C HIS A 503 4.82 34.89 -1.42
N ASP A 504 3.95 34.51 -2.35
CA ASP A 504 4.11 33.29 -3.17
C ASP A 504 4.38 32.03 -2.33
N LEU A 505 3.48 31.78 -1.37
CA LEU A 505 3.59 30.70 -0.39
C LEU A 505 3.82 29.32 -1.03
N ASP A 506 3.19 29.05 -2.17
CA ASP A 506 3.36 27.79 -2.90
C ASP A 506 4.79 27.63 -3.43
N ALA A 507 5.41 28.69 -3.97
CA ALA A 507 6.78 28.63 -4.47
C ALA A 507 7.84 28.57 -3.35
N GLN A 508 7.53 29.14 -2.17
CA GLN A 508 8.41 29.10 -1.00
C GLN A 508 8.28 27.81 -0.16
N CYS A 509 7.31 26.95 -0.47
CA CYS A 509 7.07 25.73 0.27
C CYS A 509 8.01 24.61 -0.20
N ASP A 510 9.07 24.36 0.59
CA ASP A 510 10.12 23.38 0.24
C ASP A 510 9.73 21.92 0.54
N GLY A 511 8.66 21.69 1.31
CA GLY A 511 8.29 20.36 1.77
C GLY A 511 6.82 20.24 2.16
N LEU A 512 6.26 19.04 1.95
CA LEU A 512 4.88 18.71 2.29
C LEU A 512 4.86 17.46 3.17
N LEU A 513 4.34 17.59 4.38
CA LEU A 513 4.04 16.48 5.26
C LEU A 513 2.54 16.16 5.19
N VAL A 514 2.20 14.88 5.00
CA VAL A 514 0.79 14.44 4.89
C VAL A 514 0.49 13.38 5.93
N HIS A 515 -0.41 13.70 6.85
CA HIS A 515 -0.96 12.74 7.80
C HIS A 515 -2.23 12.10 7.22
N SER A 516 -2.08 10.96 6.57
CA SER A 516 -3.20 10.20 6.00
C SER A 516 -2.79 8.75 5.75
N GLU A 517 -3.76 7.91 5.40
CA GLU A 517 -3.48 6.63 4.79
C GLU A 517 -2.84 6.88 3.41
N ASN A 518 -1.65 6.31 3.19
CA ASN A 518 -0.78 6.69 2.07
C ASN A 518 -1.34 6.34 0.68
N PHE A 519 -2.17 5.30 0.54
CA PHE A 519 -2.85 5.06 -0.73
C PHE A 519 -3.83 6.20 -1.05
N GLN A 520 -4.59 6.67 -0.06
CA GLN A 520 -5.51 7.81 -0.24
C GLN A 520 -4.77 9.13 -0.47
N ALA A 521 -3.69 9.37 0.27
CA ALA A 521 -2.83 10.54 0.09
C ALA A 521 -2.28 10.62 -1.34
N LEU A 522 -1.69 9.53 -1.83
CA LEU A 522 -1.15 9.47 -3.20
C LEU A 522 -2.25 9.73 -4.24
N ARG A 523 -3.48 9.24 -4.04
CA ARG A 523 -4.57 9.53 -4.99
C ARG A 523 -5.04 10.98 -4.97
N LEU A 524 -4.95 11.67 -3.83
CA LEU A 524 -5.22 13.09 -3.73
C LEU A 524 -4.13 13.93 -4.42
N LEU A 525 -2.86 13.61 -4.14
CA LEU A 525 -1.69 14.36 -4.57
C LEU A 525 -1.29 14.14 -6.03
N GLN A 526 -1.80 13.08 -6.67
CA GLN A 526 -1.38 12.66 -8.01
C GLN A 526 -1.49 13.77 -9.05
N GLU A 527 -2.49 14.64 -8.97
CA GLU A 527 -2.67 15.68 -9.99
C GLU A 527 -1.58 16.76 -9.92
N ARG A 528 -1.11 17.09 -8.71
CA ARG A 528 -0.10 18.13 -8.49
C ARG A 528 1.30 17.64 -8.86
N TYR A 529 1.67 16.43 -8.44
CA TYR A 529 3.06 15.94 -8.52
C TYR A 529 3.30 14.89 -9.62
N ARG A 530 2.44 14.85 -10.64
CA ARG A 530 2.55 13.87 -11.73
C ARG A 530 3.83 14.13 -12.53
N GLY A 531 4.75 13.18 -12.52
CA GLY A 531 5.97 13.25 -13.30
C GLY A 531 7.01 14.24 -12.77
N GLU A 532 6.91 14.64 -11.50
CA GLU A 532 7.79 15.61 -10.85
C GLU A 532 8.73 14.97 -9.81
N VAL A 533 8.49 13.71 -9.45
CA VAL A 533 9.28 13.04 -8.41
C VAL A 533 10.53 12.40 -9.02
N LYS A 534 11.70 12.97 -8.74
CA LYS A 534 12.99 12.43 -9.18
C LYS A 534 13.41 11.17 -8.43
N CYS A 535 13.26 11.14 -7.12
CA CYS A 535 13.73 10.05 -6.26
C CYS A 535 12.68 9.73 -5.21
N THR A 536 12.53 8.46 -4.87
CA THR A 536 11.65 8.01 -3.79
C THR A 536 12.33 6.94 -2.99
N TYR A 537 12.23 7.06 -1.67
CA TYR A 537 12.64 6.04 -0.73
C TYR A 537 11.40 5.59 0.05
N ILE A 538 11.21 4.29 0.17
CA ILE A 538 10.17 3.69 1.01
C ILE A 538 10.78 2.66 1.96
N ASP A 539 10.23 2.62 3.16
CA ASP A 539 10.53 1.62 4.17
C ASP A 539 9.20 0.95 4.58
N PRO A 540 8.68 0.03 3.74
CA PRO A 540 7.42 -0.66 4.00
C PRO A 540 7.53 -1.58 5.24
N PRO A 541 6.41 -1.99 5.86
CA PRO A 541 6.43 -3.02 6.90
C PRO A 541 7.11 -4.29 6.40
N TYR A 542 8.06 -4.86 7.14
CA TYR A 542 8.83 -6.03 6.72
C TYR A 542 8.07 -7.36 6.87
N ASN A 543 6.93 -7.32 7.56
CA ASN A 543 6.10 -8.47 7.88
C ASN A 543 6.83 -9.49 8.78
N THR A 544 7.60 -9.00 9.75
CA THR A 544 8.39 -9.83 10.67
C THR A 544 7.53 -10.66 11.62
N GLY A 545 6.25 -10.26 11.77
CA GLY A 545 5.37 -10.80 12.80
C GLY A 545 5.73 -10.33 14.21
N ASP A 546 6.64 -9.37 14.34
CA ASP A 546 6.95 -8.71 15.62
C ASP A 546 5.87 -7.67 15.94
N ASP A 547 5.40 -7.69 17.19
CA ASP A 547 4.42 -6.73 17.70
C ASP A 547 5.10 -5.49 18.30
N SER A 548 6.43 -5.39 18.24
CA SER A 548 7.21 -4.28 18.80
C SER A 548 7.03 -2.94 18.06
N PHE A 549 6.46 -2.96 16.86
CA PHE A 549 6.19 -1.76 16.06
C PHE A 549 4.83 -1.14 16.37
N ALA A 550 4.73 0.19 16.28
CA ALA A 550 3.48 0.93 16.46
C ALA A 550 2.41 0.63 15.39
N TYR A 551 2.82 0.01 14.27
CA TYR A 551 1.96 -0.39 13.16
C TYR A 551 1.87 -1.92 13.05
N LYS A 552 0.81 -2.42 12.40
CA LYS A 552 0.64 -3.85 12.12
C LYS A 552 1.79 -4.33 11.23
N ASP A 553 2.59 -5.27 11.71
CA ASP A 553 3.70 -5.91 10.98
C ASP A 553 3.49 -7.44 10.82
N ARG A 554 2.21 -7.85 10.80
CA ARG A 554 1.79 -9.23 10.64
C ARG A 554 0.65 -9.33 9.65
N TYR A 555 0.97 -9.73 8.43
CA TYR A 555 0.08 -9.89 7.29
C TYR A 555 0.24 -11.28 6.70
N GLN A 556 -0.81 -11.79 6.06
CA GLN A 556 -0.61 -12.85 5.08
C GLN A 556 0.17 -12.25 3.90
N HIS A 557 1.14 -12.98 3.35
CA HIS A 557 1.99 -12.49 2.24
C HIS A 557 1.17 -11.94 1.06
N ALA A 558 0.03 -12.58 0.74
CA ALA A 558 -0.86 -12.10 -0.32
C ALA A 558 -1.57 -10.77 0.03
N SER A 559 -1.94 -10.56 1.30
CA SER A 559 -2.47 -9.29 1.80
C SER A 559 -1.42 -8.18 1.68
N TRP A 560 -0.18 -8.48 2.10
CA TRP A 560 0.95 -7.55 2.03
C TRP A 560 1.25 -7.13 0.59
N LEU A 561 1.31 -8.10 -0.34
CA LEU A 561 1.49 -7.87 -1.77
C LEU A 561 0.38 -7.02 -2.39
N ALA A 562 -0.88 -7.27 -2.03
CA ALA A 562 -2.00 -6.44 -2.49
C ALA A 562 -1.86 -5.00 -1.99
N MET A 563 -1.54 -4.82 -0.70
CA MET A 563 -1.33 -3.53 -0.06
C MET A 563 -0.21 -2.72 -0.71
N ILE A 564 0.98 -3.30 -0.89
CA ILE A 564 2.14 -2.63 -1.48
C ILE A 564 1.96 -2.43 -2.98
N GLY A 565 1.49 -3.45 -3.69
CA GLY A 565 1.28 -3.39 -5.14
C GLY A 565 0.33 -2.26 -5.56
N ASP A 566 -0.73 -2.01 -4.79
CA ASP A 566 -1.68 -0.94 -5.10
C ASP A 566 -1.11 0.47 -4.86
N ARG A 567 -0.26 0.63 -3.83
CA ARG A 567 0.47 1.88 -3.58
C ARG A 567 1.46 2.16 -4.70
N LEU A 568 2.25 1.16 -5.08
CA LEU A 568 3.23 1.28 -6.17
C LEU A 568 2.55 1.66 -7.50
N ARG A 569 1.38 1.07 -7.81
CA ARG A 569 0.59 1.42 -9.01
C ARG A 569 0.13 2.87 -9.02
N VAL A 570 -0.39 3.38 -7.90
CA VAL A 570 -0.83 4.77 -7.79
C VAL A 570 0.36 5.73 -7.80
N PHE A 571 1.49 5.31 -7.25
CA PHE A 571 2.73 6.08 -7.15
C PHE A 571 3.49 6.18 -8.48
N SER A 572 3.56 5.13 -9.31
CA SER A 572 4.36 5.13 -10.55
C SER A 572 4.16 6.36 -11.48
N PRO A 573 2.94 6.91 -11.63
CA PRO A 573 2.72 8.17 -12.36
C PRO A 573 3.44 9.41 -11.80
N PHE A 574 3.77 9.46 -10.50
CA PHE A 574 4.47 10.56 -9.85
C PHE A 574 5.93 10.68 -10.32
N LEU A 575 6.58 9.55 -10.59
CA LEU A 575 7.99 9.54 -10.97
C LEU A 575 8.21 10.31 -12.29
N GLU A 576 9.24 11.14 -12.32
CA GLU A 576 9.83 11.64 -13.57
C GLU A 576 10.22 10.46 -14.48
N LYS A 577 10.39 10.71 -15.78
CA LYS A 577 10.82 9.65 -16.72
C LYS A 577 12.13 8.97 -16.28
N LYS A 578 13.09 9.75 -15.78
CA LYS A 578 14.36 9.27 -15.25
C LYS A 578 14.32 8.91 -13.76
N GLY A 579 13.16 9.07 -13.12
CA GLY A 579 13.02 8.94 -11.68
C GLY A 579 13.19 7.50 -11.20
N VAL A 580 13.61 7.37 -9.94
CA VAL A 580 14.00 6.09 -9.33
C VAL A 580 13.31 5.89 -7.99
N ILE A 581 13.06 4.63 -7.64
CA ILE A 581 12.54 4.21 -6.35
C ILE A 581 13.52 3.24 -5.68
N PHE A 582 13.77 3.48 -4.40
CA PHE A 582 14.50 2.64 -3.46
C PHE A 582 13.50 2.12 -2.43
N ALA A 583 13.54 0.83 -2.14
CA ALA A 583 12.65 0.25 -1.15
C ALA A 583 13.44 -0.66 -0.21
N SER A 584 13.49 -0.35 1.07
CA SER A 584 14.16 -1.18 2.07
C SER A 584 13.29 -2.39 2.44
N ILE A 585 13.92 -3.53 2.66
CA ILE A 585 13.24 -4.78 3.03
C ILE A 585 14.20 -5.77 3.68
N ASP A 586 13.68 -6.64 4.54
CA ASP A 586 14.39 -7.81 5.03
C ASP A 586 14.19 -9.04 4.13
N GLU A 587 14.67 -10.20 4.56
CA GLU A 587 14.55 -11.46 3.83
C GLU A 587 13.12 -11.99 3.68
N ILE A 588 12.16 -11.55 4.50
CA ILE A 588 10.83 -12.17 4.61
C ILE A 588 9.99 -11.81 3.38
N GLU A 589 9.91 -10.52 3.05
CA GLU A 589 9.11 -10.03 1.93
C GLU A 589 9.94 -9.57 0.73
N ARG A 590 11.26 -9.74 0.73
CA ARG A 590 12.15 -9.36 -0.39
C ARG A 590 11.62 -9.81 -1.76
N ASN A 591 11.34 -11.12 -1.90
CA ASN A 591 10.89 -11.69 -3.17
C ASN A 591 9.47 -11.22 -3.53
N SER A 592 8.63 -10.95 -2.53
CA SER A 592 7.30 -10.38 -2.73
C SER A 592 7.39 -8.95 -3.26
N LEU A 593 8.22 -8.11 -2.62
CA LEU A 593 8.46 -6.74 -3.04
C LEU A 593 9.02 -6.67 -4.46
N GLU A 594 10.00 -7.52 -4.80
CA GLU A 594 10.55 -7.61 -6.16
C GLU A 594 9.45 -7.91 -7.18
N ARG A 595 8.56 -8.88 -6.90
CA ARG A 595 7.43 -9.21 -7.79
C ARG A 595 6.43 -8.06 -7.91
N ALA A 596 6.20 -7.31 -6.85
CA ALA A 596 5.31 -6.15 -6.88
C ALA A 596 5.91 -5.01 -7.72
N LEU A 597 7.22 -4.78 -7.61
CA LEU A 597 7.96 -3.79 -8.41
C LEU A 597 8.00 -4.21 -9.89
N ASP A 598 8.33 -5.46 -10.19
CA ASP A 598 8.30 -6.03 -11.55
C ASP A 598 6.93 -5.83 -12.22
N ALA A 599 5.85 -6.08 -11.48
CA ALA A 599 4.49 -5.94 -12.00
C ALA A 599 4.08 -4.48 -12.29
N VAL A 600 4.80 -3.49 -11.74
CA VAL A 600 4.48 -2.06 -11.90
C VAL A 600 5.43 -1.36 -12.87
N PHE A 601 6.72 -1.65 -12.78
CA PHE A 601 7.78 -0.97 -13.54
C PHE A 601 8.34 -1.80 -14.69
N GLY A 602 8.09 -3.11 -14.71
CA GLY A 602 8.73 -4.05 -15.62
C GLY A 602 10.07 -4.53 -15.07
N ARG A 603 10.38 -5.81 -15.31
CA ARG A 603 11.62 -6.45 -14.83
C ARG A 603 12.87 -5.85 -15.47
N GLU A 604 12.75 -5.38 -16.70
CA GLU A 604 13.79 -4.67 -17.45
C GLU A 604 14.16 -3.31 -16.84
N SER A 605 13.27 -2.74 -16.01
CA SER A 605 13.46 -1.45 -15.36
C SER A 605 14.20 -1.55 -14.02
N ARG A 606 14.55 -2.77 -13.58
CA ARG A 606 15.37 -3.01 -12.40
C ARG A 606 16.76 -2.41 -12.59
N VAL A 607 17.16 -1.55 -11.66
CA VAL A 607 18.47 -0.92 -11.66
C VAL A 607 19.49 -1.84 -11.02
N GLU A 608 19.29 -2.18 -9.74
CA GLU A 608 20.12 -3.12 -8.97
C GLU A 608 19.44 -3.47 -7.64
N GLU A 609 20.04 -4.32 -6.81
CA GLU A 609 19.67 -4.48 -5.40
C GLU A 609 20.88 -4.15 -4.51
N LEU A 610 20.73 -3.14 -3.66
CA LEU A 610 21.78 -2.77 -2.72
C LEU A 610 21.69 -3.67 -1.49
N ILE A 611 22.84 -4.02 -0.92
CA ILE A 611 22.94 -4.79 0.32
C ILE A 611 23.30 -3.83 1.45
N TRP A 612 22.37 -3.63 2.38
CA TRP A 612 22.62 -2.82 3.56
C TRP A 612 23.18 -3.72 4.67
N ALA A 613 24.49 -3.68 4.89
CA ALA A 613 25.14 -4.47 5.92
C ALA A 613 24.86 -3.91 7.32
N LYS A 614 24.28 -4.73 8.19
CA LYS A 614 24.05 -4.43 9.60
C LYS A 614 25.32 -4.68 10.38
N ASN A 615 25.57 -3.87 11.39
CA ASN A 615 26.75 -4.02 12.26
C ASN A 615 26.57 -5.09 13.35
N THR A 616 25.65 -6.04 13.15
CA THR A 616 25.18 -6.98 14.16
C THR A 616 25.35 -8.42 13.67
N ASN A 617 26.19 -9.20 14.36
CA ASN A 617 26.36 -10.64 14.09
C ASN A 617 25.63 -11.45 15.15
N LYS A 618 24.69 -12.33 14.75
CA LYS A 618 24.03 -13.28 15.66
C LYS A 618 24.91 -14.52 15.81
N ASN A 619 25.84 -14.47 16.77
CA ASN A 619 26.79 -15.56 17.05
C ASN A 619 26.15 -16.86 17.56
N GLN A 620 24.84 -16.86 17.85
CA GLN A 620 24.10 -18.03 18.33
C GLN A 620 23.12 -18.60 17.28
N SER A 621 23.19 -18.16 16.02
CA SER A 621 22.35 -18.75 14.97
C SER A 621 22.72 -20.23 14.81
N PRO A 622 21.76 -21.17 14.87
CA PRO A 622 22.01 -22.57 14.54
C PRO A 622 22.31 -22.78 13.04
N THR A 623 22.16 -21.72 12.23
CA THR A 623 22.43 -21.68 10.79
C THR A 623 23.32 -20.47 10.47
N TYR A 624 23.36 -19.99 9.23
CA TYR A 624 24.06 -18.76 8.89
C TYR A 624 23.40 -17.54 9.58
N SER A 625 24.22 -16.59 10.03
CA SER A 625 23.74 -15.32 10.55
C SER A 625 23.48 -14.37 9.37
N THR A 626 22.23 -14.04 9.10
CA THR A 626 21.89 -12.92 8.21
C THR A 626 22.29 -11.61 8.89
N ASN A 627 23.23 -10.88 8.32
CA ASN A 627 23.74 -9.61 8.84
C ASN A 627 23.53 -8.46 7.84
N HIS A 628 22.57 -8.59 6.94
CA HIS A 628 22.26 -7.59 5.95
C HIS A 628 20.76 -7.51 5.66
N GLU A 629 20.35 -6.39 5.10
CA GLU A 629 19.04 -6.11 4.51
C GLU A 629 19.21 -5.80 3.02
N TYR A 630 18.09 -5.67 2.32
CA TYR A 630 18.04 -5.48 0.88
C TYR A 630 17.39 -4.14 0.55
N VAL A 631 17.89 -3.48 -0.49
CA VAL A 631 17.26 -2.28 -1.07
C VAL A 631 17.14 -2.48 -2.58
N PRO A 632 16.06 -3.13 -3.08
CA PRO A 632 15.74 -3.12 -4.50
C PRO A 632 15.57 -1.71 -5.05
N VAL A 633 16.17 -1.47 -6.22
CA VAL A 633 16.14 -0.18 -6.92
C VAL A 633 15.52 -0.35 -8.31
N TYR A 634 14.51 0.45 -8.63
CA TYR A 634 13.85 0.46 -9.94
C TYR A 634 13.81 1.87 -10.50
N ALA A 635 13.96 1.99 -11.82
CA ALA A 635 13.75 3.23 -12.55
C ALA A 635 12.36 3.22 -13.21
N LYS A 636 11.78 4.39 -13.47
CA LYS A 636 10.59 4.49 -14.32
C LYS A 636 10.92 4.12 -15.77
N ASP A 637 12.04 4.63 -16.27
CA ASP A 637 12.65 4.24 -17.55
C ASP A 637 14.16 4.13 -17.33
N ILE A 638 14.66 2.89 -17.33
CA ILE A 638 16.08 2.61 -17.08
C ILE A 638 17.00 3.25 -18.12
N LYS A 639 16.55 3.43 -19.37
CA LYS A 639 17.36 4.08 -20.42
C LYS A 639 17.51 5.57 -20.12
N ALA A 640 16.41 6.21 -19.70
CA ALA A 640 16.44 7.62 -19.29
C ALA A 640 17.29 7.84 -18.03
N ALA A 641 17.17 6.96 -17.03
CA ALA A 641 17.98 7.03 -15.82
C ALA A 641 19.48 6.86 -16.11
N LYS A 642 19.86 5.91 -16.98
CA LYS A 642 21.26 5.69 -17.40
C LYS A 642 21.85 6.85 -18.21
N ALA A 643 21.01 7.59 -18.94
CA ALA A 643 21.45 8.76 -19.68
C ALA A 643 21.80 9.96 -18.78
N ASP A 644 21.24 10.01 -17.56
CA ASP A 644 21.59 11.01 -16.55
C ASP A 644 22.79 10.52 -15.72
N LEU A 645 23.99 10.98 -16.09
CA LEU A 645 25.23 10.59 -15.43
C LEU A 645 25.29 10.99 -13.94
N ALA A 646 24.46 11.94 -13.49
CA ALA A 646 24.39 12.37 -12.09
C ALA A 646 23.34 11.58 -11.28
N MET A 647 22.55 10.69 -11.90
CA MET A 647 21.47 9.98 -11.20
C MET A 647 21.98 9.09 -10.07
N PHE A 648 23.03 8.31 -10.34
CA PHE A 648 23.62 7.36 -9.39
C PHE A 648 25.09 7.70 -9.06
N ARG A 649 25.49 8.95 -9.29
CA ARG A 649 26.85 9.41 -9.04
C ARG A 649 26.80 10.65 -8.20
N GLU A 650 27.45 10.58 -7.05
CA GLU A 650 27.80 11.73 -6.25
C GLU A 650 29.18 12.26 -6.65
N SER A 651 29.40 13.54 -6.40
CA SER A 651 30.75 14.10 -6.47
C SER A 651 31.58 13.46 -5.36
N LYS A 652 32.81 13.06 -5.68
CA LYS A 652 33.71 12.53 -4.65
C LYS A 652 33.95 13.59 -3.56
N PRO A 653 34.05 13.21 -2.28
CA PRO A 653 34.49 14.12 -1.23
C PRO A 653 35.79 14.85 -1.61
N GLY A 654 35.83 16.17 -1.41
CA GLY A 654 36.95 17.02 -1.80
C GLY A 654 36.99 17.46 -3.27
N TYR A 655 36.02 17.05 -4.10
CA TYR A 655 35.99 17.42 -5.51
C TYR A 655 35.81 18.92 -5.72
N LEU A 656 34.92 19.58 -4.96
CA LEU A 656 34.62 21.00 -5.13
C LEU A 656 35.83 21.87 -4.79
N GLU A 657 36.47 21.62 -3.66
CA GLU A 657 37.66 22.33 -3.16
C GLU A 657 38.83 22.20 -4.14
N ILE A 658 39.01 21.00 -4.71
CA ILE A 658 40.02 20.76 -5.73
C ILE A 658 39.68 21.50 -7.02
N ILE A 659 38.42 21.48 -7.46
CA ILE A 659 38.00 22.19 -8.68
C ILE A 659 38.12 23.70 -8.49
N GLU A 660 37.81 24.25 -7.32
CA GLU A 660 38.02 25.67 -7.00
C GLU A 660 39.50 26.03 -7.02
N LEU A 661 40.36 25.22 -6.39
CA LEU A 661 41.81 25.39 -6.45
C LEU A 661 42.32 25.34 -7.90
N VAL A 662 41.93 24.32 -8.66
CA VAL A 662 42.33 24.12 -10.05
C VAL A 662 41.82 25.26 -10.93
N THR A 663 40.58 25.73 -10.73
CA THR A 663 40.00 26.84 -11.49
C THR A 663 40.77 28.12 -11.23
N ARG A 664 41.11 28.41 -9.97
CA ARG A 664 41.94 29.56 -9.61
C ARG A 664 43.35 29.49 -10.20
N LEU A 665 43.97 28.31 -10.24
CA LEU A 665 45.33 28.12 -10.79
C LEU A 665 45.34 28.07 -12.33
N ASN A 666 44.24 27.69 -12.97
CA ASN A 666 44.13 27.66 -14.43
C ASN A 666 44.35 29.04 -15.07
N ASP A 667 43.99 30.13 -14.38
CA ASP A 667 44.15 31.48 -14.92
C ASP A 667 45.62 31.90 -15.01
N THR A 668 46.45 31.47 -14.05
CA THR A 668 47.85 31.88 -13.95
C THR A 668 48.83 30.94 -14.66
N HIS A 669 48.40 29.71 -14.99
CA HIS A 669 49.22 28.65 -15.58
C HIS A 669 50.59 28.47 -14.86
N PRO A 670 50.59 28.20 -13.54
CA PRO A 670 51.81 28.07 -12.76
C PRO A 670 52.56 26.76 -13.10
N PRO A 671 53.85 26.64 -12.71
CA PRO A 671 54.61 25.40 -12.85
C PRO A 671 53.92 24.19 -12.22
N ILE A 672 54.09 23.00 -12.81
CA ILE A 672 53.43 21.77 -12.31
C ILE A 672 53.79 21.51 -10.84
N SER A 673 55.02 21.80 -10.44
CA SER A 673 55.47 21.65 -9.05
C SER A 673 54.68 22.49 -8.05
N GLU A 674 54.32 23.72 -8.43
CA GLU A 674 53.53 24.62 -7.58
C GLU A 674 52.07 24.15 -7.46
N ILE A 675 51.51 23.61 -8.54
CA ILE A 675 50.17 22.99 -8.53
C ILE A 675 50.17 21.79 -7.59
N GLU A 676 51.14 20.87 -7.73
CA GLU A 676 51.26 19.70 -6.86
C GLU A 676 51.47 20.09 -5.38
N GLU A 677 52.18 21.18 -5.11
CA GLU A 677 52.38 21.69 -3.75
C GLU A 677 51.09 22.32 -3.18
N ALA A 678 50.36 23.10 -3.97
CA ALA A 678 49.06 23.63 -3.57
C ALA A 678 48.04 22.52 -3.26
N LEU A 679 48.02 21.46 -4.07
CA LEU A 679 47.20 20.27 -3.82
C LEU A 679 47.61 19.55 -2.52
N ARG A 680 48.92 19.41 -2.27
CA ARG A 680 49.43 18.82 -1.01
C ARG A 680 49.04 19.65 0.21
N SER A 681 49.10 20.97 0.11
CA SER A 681 48.70 21.90 1.18
C SER A 681 47.21 21.82 1.47
N LEU A 682 46.36 21.84 0.43
CA LEU A 682 44.90 21.67 0.57
C LEU A 682 44.57 20.34 1.25
N TYR A 683 45.18 19.24 0.80
CA TYR A 683 44.98 17.93 1.43
C TYR A 683 45.41 17.93 2.91
N LYS A 684 46.51 18.60 3.27
CA LYS A 684 47.02 18.66 4.65
C LYS A 684 46.08 19.44 5.58
N GLU A 685 45.53 20.56 5.11
CA GLU A 685 44.57 21.40 5.85
C GLU A 685 43.31 20.63 6.21
N HIS A 686 42.76 19.89 5.24
CA HIS A 686 41.55 19.11 5.45
C HIS A 686 41.81 17.78 6.17
N LYS A 687 43.04 17.22 6.11
CA LYS A 687 43.38 15.96 6.81
C LYS A 687 43.17 16.05 8.33
N THR A 688 43.41 17.21 8.96
CA THR A 688 43.22 17.41 10.40
C THR A 688 41.75 17.43 10.85
N GLN A 689 40.80 17.63 9.93
CA GLN A 689 39.36 17.58 10.23
C GLN A 689 38.79 16.15 10.21
N VAL A 690 39.58 15.15 9.75
CA VAL A 690 39.14 13.77 9.51
C VAL A 690 39.37 12.84 10.71
N GLU A 691 40.12 13.26 11.73
CA GLU A 691 40.48 12.43 12.90
C GLU A 691 39.46 12.51 14.07
N SER A 692 38.27 13.09 13.88
CA SER A 692 37.20 13.12 14.91
C SER A 692 36.26 11.90 14.82
N ASP A 693 35.85 11.35 15.96
CA ASP A 693 35.02 10.14 16.11
C ASP A 693 33.54 10.25 15.63
N GLU A 694 33.14 11.33 14.95
CA GLU A 694 31.76 11.50 14.43
C GLU A 694 31.56 10.87 13.03
N PRO A 695 30.36 10.31 12.72
CA PRO A 695 30.07 9.68 11.44
C PRO A 695 29.93 10.70 10.29
N ASP A 696 31.08 11.00 9.67
CA ASP A 696 31.33 10.92 8.23
C ASP A 696 30.50 11.77 7.22
N GLU A 697 30.92 13.02 7.02
CA GLU A 697 30.84 13.72 5.71
C GLU A 697 32.23 13.93 5.07
N TRP A 698 33.30 13.64 5.82
CA TRP A 698 34.67 14.05 5.50
C TRP A 698 35.68 12.89 5.48
N ARG A 699 35.29 11.66 5.06
CA ARG A 699 36.27 10.61 4.67
C ARG A 699 37.15 11.05 3.49
N GLY A 700 38.06 11.98 3.76
CA GLY A 700 39.22 12.40 2.99
C GLY A 700 38.91 13.00 1.63
N ILE A 701 39.33 14.25 1.43
CA ILE A 701 39.70 14.72 0.09
C ILE A 701 40.62 13.67 -0.52
N TYR A 702 40.30 13.10 -1.67
CA TYR A 702 41.23 12.16 -2.31
C TYR A 702 42.57 12.87 -2.51
N ASN A 703 43.69 12.24 -2.12
CA ASN A 703 45.02 12.81 -2.28
C ASN A 703 45.47 12.84 -3.75
N TYR A 704 44.82 13.67 -4.56
CA TYR A 704 45.28 14.03 -5.89
C TYR A 704 46.58 14.83 -5.72
N ASN A 705 47.70 14.19 -6.04
CA ASN A 705 49.03 14.70 -5.75
C ASN A 705 49.86 14.93 -7.02
N ARG A 706 49.26 14.71 -8.19
CA ARG A 706 49.85 14.94 -9.50
C ARG A 706 49.01 15.92 -10.28
N ALA A 707 49.68 16.72 -11.11
CA ALA A 707 49.05 17.62 -12.05
C ALA A 707 49.74 17.56 -13.42
N GLU A 708 49.00 17.88 -14.48
CA GLU A 708 49.53 18.05 -15.83
C GLU A 708 48.65 19.02 -16.63
N TYR A 709 49.16 19.52 -17.75
CA TYR A 709 48.39 20.36 -18.66
C TYR A 709 47.83 19.56 -19.83
N ARG A 710 46.56 19.80 -20.15
CA ARG A 710 45.89 19.21 -21.32
C ARG A 710 45.13 20.23 -22.15
N ASP A 711 45.08 20.02 -23.46
CA ASP A 711 44.24 20.82 -24.35
C ASP A 711 42.73 20.48 -24.17
N PRO A 712 41.81 21.22 -24.82
CA PRO A 712 40.37 20.93 -24.76
C PRO A 712 39.96 19.54 -25.25
N TYR A 713 40.83 18.83 -25.98
CA TYR A 713 40.61 17.48 -26.48
C TYR A 713 41.25 16.41 -25.58
N GLY A 714 41.82 16.81 -24.43
CA GLY A 714 42.43 15.93 -23.46
C GLY A 714 43.82 15.43 -23.84
N LYS A 715 44.52 16.10 -24.78
CA LYS A 715 45.90 15.77 -25.15
C LYS A 715 46.90 16.48 -24.24
N PHE A 716 47.94 15.78 -23.81
CA PHE A 716 49.02 16.33 -23.00
C PHE A 716 49.72 17.52 -23.69
N ILE A 717 49.98 18.58 -22.92
CA ILE A 717 50.70 19.79 -23.31
C ILE A 717 51.82 20.03 -22.30
N SER A 718 53.00 20.41 -22.79
CA SER A 718 54.12 20.76 -21.91
C SER A 718 53.85 22.08 -21.18
N GLU A 719 54.48 22.26 -20.01
CA GLU A 719 54.35 23.48 -19.19
C GLU A 719 54.67 24.77 -19.98
N GLU A 720 55.71 24.74 -20.82
CA GLU A 720 56.13 25.87 -21.65
C GLU A 720 55.10 26.28 -22.72
N GLU A 721 54.27 25.32 -23.16
CA GLU A 721 53.24 25.53 -24.16
C GLU A 721 51.85 25.78 -23.58
N ALA A 722 51.66 25.50 -22.28
CA ALA A 722 50.36 25.53 -21.62
C ALA A 722 49.66 26.87 -21.77
N LYS A 723 50.36 27.97 -21.48
CA LYS A 723 49.84 29.35 -21.62
C LYS A 723 49.50 29.71 -23.07
N LYS A 724 50.31 29.26 -24.02
CA LYS A 724 50.10 29.54 -25.46
C LYS A 724 48.90 28.78 -26.02
N LYS A 725 48.71 27.54 -25.58
CA LYS A 725 47.65 26.64 -26.07
C LYS A 725 46.39 26.67 -25.21
N LYS A 726 46.31 27.55 -24.20
CA LYS A 726 45.20 27.67 -23.25
C LYS A 726 44.85 26.30 -22.64
N ALA A 727 45.89 25.58 -22.24
CA ALA A 727 45.74 24.24 -21.67
C ALA A 727 45.12 24.32 -20.27
N LYS A 728 44.30 23.34 -19.92
CA LYS A 728 43.70 23.21 -18.59
C LYS A 728 44.53 22.26 -17.73
N ILE A 729 44.60 22.57 -16.45
CA ILE A 729 45.19 21.71 -15.42
C ILE A 729 44.28 20.50 -15.22
N TRP A 730 44.88 19.32 -15.27
CA TRP A 730 44.28 18.05 -14.92
C TRP A 730 45.00 17.49 -13.71
N VAL A 731 44.25 17.10 -12.69
CA VAL A 731 44.79 16.54 -11.44
C VAL A 731 44.47 15.06 -11.35
N TRP A 732 45.42 14.29 -10.84
CA TRP A 732 45.30 12.84 -10.77
C TRP A 732 46.13 12.28 -9.61
N ARG A 733 45.95 10.99 -9.34
CA ARG A 733 46.81 10.21 -8.44
C ARG A 733 47.04 8.85 -9.06
N GLU A 734 48.16 8.24 -8.70
CA GLU A 734 48.34 6.82 -8.95
C GLU A 734 47.43 6.03 -7.99
N VAL A 735 46.78 5.00 -8.53
CA VAL A 735 45.97 4.06 -7.76
C VAL A 735 46.80 2.78 -7.62
N ASP A 736 46.75 2.14 -6.44
CA ASP A 736 47.41 0.85 -6.27
C ASP A 736 46.76 -0.19 -7.21
N THR A 737 47.57 -0.76 -8.09
CA THR A 737 47.14 -1.69 -9.14
C THR A 737 46.82 -3.10 -8.63
N SER A 738 46.86 -3.33 -7.32
CA SER A 738 46.64 -4.64 -6.68
C SER A 738 45.20 -5.16 -6.74
N LEU A 739 44.23 -4.36 -7.22
CA LEU A 739 42.84 -4.80 -7.44
C LEU A 739 42.57 -5.09 -8.92
N PRO A 740 42.37 -6.36 -9.34
CA PRO A 740 41.91 -6.64 -10.69
C PRO A 740 40.42 -6.32 -10.80
N GLN A 741 40.10 -5.09 -11.21
CA GLN A 741 38.78 -4.73 -11.75
C GLN A 741 38.64 -5.29 -13.18
N VAL A 742 38.65 -6.63 -13.33
CA VAL A 742 38.80 -7.26 -14.66
C VAL A 742 37.81 -8.39 -14.95
N LYS A 743 37.10 -8.98 -13.99
CA LYS A 743 36.35 -10.22 -14.30
C LYS A 743 35.00 -10.03 -15.01
N GLU A 744 34.20 -9.03 -14.67
CA GLU A 744 32.86 -8.85 -15.28
C GLU A 744 32.79 -7.68 -16.27
N ASP A 745 33.29 -6.50 -15.92
CA ASP A 745 33.19 -5.32 -16.79
C ASP A 745 33.89 -5.53 -18.14
N SER A 746 35.04 -6.21 -18.17
CA SER A 746 35.81 -6.44 -19.41
C SER A 746 35.13 -7.37 -20.44
N GLN A 747 33.96 -7.95 -20.10
CA GLN A 747 33.18 -8.82 -20.97
C GLN A 747 32.07 -8.09 -21.74
N LYS A 748 31.69 -6.87 -21.34
CA LYS A 748 30.63 -6.12 -22.02
C LYS A 748 31.07 -5.75 -23.46
N PRO A 749 30.25 -6.02 -24.50
CA PRO A 749 30.62 -5.79 -25.90
C PRO A 749 30.98 -4.33 -26.20
N GLU A 750 30.23 -3.41 -25.60
CA GLU A 750 30.36 -1.94 -25.70
C GLU A 750 31.79 -1.46 -25.38
N PHE A 751 32.48 -2.03 -24.39
CA PHE A 751 33.86 -1.61 -24.08
C PHE A 751 34.90 -2.04 -25.12
N ARG A 752 34.55 -2.95 -26.02
CA ARG A 752 35.40 -3.45 -27.12
C ARG A 752 35.09 -2.79 -28.47
N ASP A 753 34.00 -2.03 -28.56
CA ASP A 753 33.67 -1.25 -29.75
C ASP A 753 34.47 0.05 -29.73
N ALA A 754 35.29 0.27 -30.76
CA ALA A 754 36.12 1.47 -30.88
C ALA A 754 35.29 2.76 -31.07
N ASN A 755 34.01 2.64 -31.43
CA ASN A 755 33.10 3.78 -31.60
C ASN A 755 32.28 4.08 -30.34
N ASP A 756 32.36 3.24 -29.31
CA ASP A 756 31.62 3.43 -28.06
C ASP A 756 32.39 4.39 -27.11
N PRO A 757 31.71 5.37 -26.48
CA PRO A 757 32.35 6.29 -25.52
C PRO A 757 33.07 5.59 -24.36
N ALA A 758 32.69 4.35 -24.04
CA ALA A 758 33.26 3.55 -22.99
C ALA A 758 34.35 2.56 -23.49
N TYR A 759 34.87 2.69 -24.71
CA TYR A 759 35.96 1.87 -25.23
C TYR A 759 37.19 1.84 -24.29
N ARG A 760 37.68 0.64 -23.97
CA ARG A 760 38.82 0.43 -23.04
C ARG A 760 40.01 -0.34 -23.63
N PHE A 761 39.89 -0.89 -24.85
CA PHE A 761 40.87 -1.84 -25.41
C PHE A 761 41.77 -1.24 -26.50
N TYR A 762 42.45 -0.14 -26.21
CA TYR A 762 43.39 0.44 -27.17
C TYR A 762 44.67 -0.41 -27.32
N LYS A 763 45.22 -0.47 -28.54
CA LYS A 763 46.51 -1.11 -28.84
C LYS A 763 47.56 0.00 -29.01
N PRO A 764 48.36 0.32 -27.97
CA PRO A 764 49.36 1.36 -28.09
C PRO A 764 50.36 1.00 -29.20
N ILE A 765 50.75 2.01 -29.98
CA ILE A 765 51.74 1.86 -31.04
C ILE A 765 53.13 1.89 -30.38
N HIS A 766 53.96 0.91 -30.69
CA HIS A 766 55.32 0.85 -30.19
C HIS A 766 56.12 2.06 -30.70
N PRO A 767 56.76 2.86 -29.83
CA PRO A 767 57.39 4.13 -30.21
C PRO A 767 58.56 3.96 -31.19
N ILE A 768 59.27 2.83 -31.13
CA ILE A 768 60.40 2.52 -32.04
C ILE A 768 59.96 1.78 -33.31
N THR A 769 59.08 0.77 -33.20
CA THR A 769 58.77 -0.12 -34.34
C THR A 769 57.54 0.31 -35.12
N GLY A 770 56.75 1.26 -34.61
CA GLY A 770 55.53 1.74 -35.26
C GLY A 770 54.40 0.71 -35.33
N LYS A 771 54.56 -0.48 -34.72
CA LYS A 771 53.57 -1.56 -34.77
C LYS A 771 52.67 -1.54 -33.52
N PRO A 772 51.39 -1.94 -33.63
CA PRO A 772 50.51 -2.07 -32.48
C PRO A 772 51.01 -3.16 -31.54
N CYS A 773 51.15 -2.84 -30.24
CA CYS A 773 51.53 -3.83 -29.25
C CYS A 773 50.31 -4.65 -28.79
N PRO A 774 50.41 -5.99 -28.70
CA PRO A 774 49.36 -6.81 -28.11
C PRO A 774 49.22 -6.52 -26.61
N ALA A 775 48.00 -6.60 -26.09
CA ALA A 775 47.75 -6.41 -24.66
C ALA A 775 48.46 -7.50 -23.84
N PRO A 776 49.29 -7.15 -22.85
CA PRO A 776 49.92 -8.13 -21.97
C PRO A 776 48.87 -8.86 -21.12
N LYS A 777 49.05 -10.19 -20.93
CA LYS A 777 48.13 -11.05 -20.15
C LYS A 777 47.92 -10.58 -18.70
N THR A 778 48.84 -9.81 -18.13
CA THR A 778 48.82 -9.29 -16.75
C THR A 778 48.51 -7.80 -16.67
N GLY A 779 48.06 -7.17 -17.76
CA GLY A 779 47.94 -5.72 -17.85
C GLY A 779 49.29 -5.01 -18.09
N TRP A 780 49.22 -3.73 -18.49
CA TRP A 780 50.38 -2.90 -18.78
C TRP A 780 51.13 -2.58 -17.50
N ARG A 781 52.43 -2.85 -17.45
CA ARG A 781 53.30 -2.41 -16.35
C ARG A 781 53.73 -0.98 -16.61
N TRP A 782 53.31 -0.05 -15.76
CA TRP A 782 53.76 1.33 -15.81
C TRP A 782 55.08 1.47 -15.05
N PRO A 783 56.05 2.25 -15.57
CA PRO A 783 57.29 2.49 -14.84
C PRO A 783 57.00 3.32 -13.58
N PHE A 784 57.50 2.87 -12.42
CA PHE A 784 57.39 3.53 -11.11
C PHE A 784 58.09 4.89 -10.99
N LEU A 785 58.58 5.46 -12.10
CA LEU A 785 59.40 6.67 -12.10
C LEU A 785 58.74 7.77 -12.94
N PRO A 786 58.92 9.06 -12.57
CA PRO A 786 58.41 10.19 -13.35
C PRO A 786 58.93 10.20 -14.78
N LEU A 787 58.14 10.74 -15.71
CA LEU A 787 58.54 10.94 -17.11
C LEU A 787 59.90 11.67 -17.17
N GLY A 788 60.86 11.12 -17.93
CA GLY A 788 62.24 11.61 -18.00
C GLY A 788 63.24 10.88 -17.09
N LYS A 789 62.78 10.09 -16.10
CA LYS A 789 63.61 9.18 -15.28
C LYS A 789 63.27 7.70 -15.48
N GLN A 790 62.33 7.41 -16.36
CA GLN A 790 61.88 6.05 -16.67
C GLN A 790 62.96 5.32 -17.47
N LYS A 791 63.46 4.18 -16.96
CA LYS A 791 64.00 3.15 -17.86
C LYS A 791 62.82 2.59 -18.63
N SER A 792 62.96 2.46 -19.95
CA SER A 792 61.82 2.04 -20.77
C SER A 792 61.27 0.71 -20.26
N CYS A 793 59.96 0.48 -20.38
CA CYS A 793 59.37 -0.85 -20.17
C CYS A 793 59.91 -1.92 -21.14
N PHE A 794 60.81 -1.53 -22.05
CA PHE A 794 61.51 -2.36 -23.03
C PHE A 794 62.97 -2.67 -22.66
N ASP A 795 63.49 -2.19 -21.51
CA ASP A 795 64.85 -2.51 -21.07
C ASP A 795 64.94 -3.92 -20.47
N ALA A 796 65.77 -4.78 -21.09
CA ALA A 796 65.88 -6.21 -20.80
C ALA A 796 66.42 -6.59 -19.40
N ARG A 797 66.72 -5.63 -18.51
CA ARG A 797 67.43 -5.89 -17.23
C ARG A 797 66.54 -6.09 -16.00
N SER A 798 65.22 -6.12 -16.10
CA SER A 798 64.35 -6.37 -14.93
C SER A 798 64.09 -7.86 -14.60
N ARG A 799 64.86 -8.80 -15.17
CA ARG A 799 64.65 -10.26 -14.96
C ARG A 799 65.24 -10.83 -13.66
N GLN A 800 65.86 -10.03 -12.80
CA GLN A 800 66.42 -10.50 -11.53
C GLN A 800 65.78 -9.80 -10.33
N SER A 801 64.62 -10.29 -9.90
CA SER A 801 64.28 -10.50 -8.48
C SER A 801 62.84 -10.99 -8.40
N ASN A 802 62.65 -12.31 -8.38
CA ASN A 802 61.56 -12.98 -7.69
C ASN A 802 61.89 -14.47 -7.63
N ARG A 803 62.65 -14.84 -6.60
CA ARG A 803 62.49 -16.10 -5.89
C ARG A 803 62.52 -15.72 -4.42
N VAL A 804 61.40 -15.91 -3.72
CA VAL A 804 61.23 -16.74 -2.51
C VAL A 804 59.80 -16.55 -2.01
N GLY A 805 59.14 -17.67 -1.70
CA GLY A 805 58.06 -17.79 -0.72
C GLY A 805 56.66 -17.56 -1.24
#